data_AF-A0A662Y075-F1
#
_entry.id   AF-A0A662Y075-F1
#
_cell.length_a   1.000
_cell.length_b   1.000
_cell.length_c   1.000
_cell.angle_alpha   90.00
_cell.angle_beta   90.00
_cell.angle_gamma   90.00
#
_symmetry.space_group_name_H-M   'P 1'
#
loop_
_entity.id
_entity.type
_entity.pdbx_description
1 polymer ?
#
loop_
_entity_poly.entity_id
_entity_poly.type
_entity_poly.pdbx_seq_one_letter_code
_entity_poly.pdbx_strand_id
1 'polypeptide(L)'
;ITLVALVSPFRERRDEVRELHQKMNIPFYEVYVDVPVSVAADRDVKGLYKRAIKGEIKDFTGISSPYEEPLNPEIHLNASSQSLEDEVQMILDKLEAEGLLTGVAAPPIGYPGVAIADGGNAVSAFSTLFPEDPRAPRPSNFDELPRVLLRDEDVHWLQVIGEGWAAPLRGFMREGVYLQSLHFSSVLYDTDNLTAGHLALHKPTDFSEYSSEFVSKGERVNMPVPIVLPINDATKDRIGEFSQVVLVSPSGEELALLNDPEIFDHRKEERITRTFGAVDNGHPYIETILRSGEFLLGGEIELLSRIKYNDDLDQYRLTPTELRKQFEEMGADVVLAFQTRNPTHAGHAYLMNNARQQLIEQGYKNPVLWLSPLGGWTKEDDVPLDVRVRQHEAILRDGMLDKASTVLAIWPSPMIYAGPREVQWHAKSRKNAGASFFVVGRDPAGIKRSDGDKDDIYAGDHGRFVLHMAPGMEDFNILSFSKVYYDVQDHKMKPMDKSRKQDFLSISGSRMRKMAREGLQKCDGDKIPAGWEDKPTCVPQGFMVKSGWDIMIDYYQNVNSPRWIPFATQFSKAVVDTSRVFSSEGTFGRTDYKLHFKNDNGEMISPWHDIPLQPEASSGENTFNFIVEIPKGIAHKMEVNKEERYNPIMQDTTHNGTRGRDYLYGVPFFNYGLFPQTWEDPSVKDESGNGGDNDPLDVIEIGSKQLAMGSVNPVKILGSLELVDQGEVDHKILVLSLADEDAGKINSVKDLQRVKPGVLDALVDWLKNYKIPEGKSENEFAQETPTSADAAIEIVQETHKRWQKLRAGEISVTDDFWLN
;
A
#
# COMPACT_ATOMS: atom_id res chain seq x y z
N ILE A 1 -18.36 -26.31 0.07
CA ILE A 1 -19.17 -27.51 0.45
C ILE A 1 -18.29 -28.42 1.29
N THR A 2 -18.74 -28.80 2.49
CA THR A 2 -18.08 -29.78 3.36
C THR A 2 -18.96 -31.03 3.43
N LEU A 3 -18.37 -32.22 3.31
CA LEU A 3 -19.09 -33.50 3.37
C LEU A 3 -18.75 -34.22 4.68
N VAL A 4 -19.78 -34.70 5.39
CA VAL A 4 -19.63 -35.44 6.65
C VAL A 4 -20.23 -36.83 6.49
N ALA A 5 -19.37 -37.86 6.51
CA ALA A 5 -19.77 -39.25 6.29
C ALA A 5 -19.75 -40.05 7.61
N LEU A 6 -20.76 -39.83 8.46
CA LEU A 6 -20.96 -40.52 9.73
C LEU A 6 -22.29 -41.29 9.71
N VAL A 7 -22.43 -42.28 10.61
CA VAL A 7 -23.71 -43.00 10.78
C VAL A 7 -24.78 -42.09 11.39
N SER A 8 -24.39 -41.24 12.36
CA SER A 8 -25.27 -40.26 13.04
C SER A 8 -26.70 -40.76 13.29
N PRO A 9 -26.89 -41.82 14.10
CA PRO A 9 -28.15 -42.59 14.11
C PRO A 9 -29.34 -41.89 14.76
N PHE A 10 -29.12 -40.89 15.61
CA PHE A 10 -30.17 -40.22 16.38
C PHE A 10 -30.59 -38.91 15.71
N ARG A 11 -31.90 -38.71 15.54
CA ARG A 11 -32.44 -37.49 14.90
C ARG A 11 -32.08 -36.22 15.66
N GLU A 12 -32.24 -36.23 16.98
CA GLU A 12 -31.97 -35.08 17.85
C GLU A 12 -30.57 -34.47 17.60
N ARG A 13 -29.55 -35.31 17.41
CA ARG A 13 -28.19 -34.82 17.12
C ARG A 13 -28.03 -34.22 15.73
N ARG A 14 -28.76 -34.76 14.74
CA ARG A 14 -28.75 -34.19 13.38
C ARG A 14 -29.53 -32.87 13.35
N ASP A 15 -30.63 -32.79 14.10
CA ASP A 15 -31.43 -31.57 14.28
C ASP A 15 -30.65 -30.48 15.02
N GLU A 16 -29.93 -30.80 16.11
CA GLU A 16 -29.04 -29.85 16.80
C GLU A 16 -27.98 -29.26 15.85
N VAL A 17 -27.37 -30.09 15.00
CA VAL A 17 -26.38 -29.63 14.02
C VAL A 17 -27.03 -28.77 12.94
N ARG A 18 -28.24 -29.14 12.48
CA ARG A 18 -29.03 -28.37 11.52
C ARG A 18 -29.40 -26.99 12.09
N GLU A 19 -29.84 -26.92 13.34
CA GLU A 19 -30.13 -25.66 14.04
C GLU A 19 -28.88 -24.80 14.19
N LEU A 20 -27.71 -25.40 14.48
CA LEU A 20 -26.45 -24.66 14.57
C LEU A 20 -26.08 -24.01 13.23
N HIS A 21 -26.24 -24.75 12.13
CA HIS A 21 -26.00 -24.22 10.78
C HIS A 21 -26.99 -23.10 10.42
N GLN A 22 -28.26 -23.24 10.77
CA GLN A 22 -29.27 -22.18 10.61
C GLN A 22 -28.88 -20.91 11.39
N LYS A 23 -28.44 -21.05 12.65
CA LYS A 23 -27.97 -19.91 13.47
C LYS A 23 -26.76 -19.21 12.87
N MET A 24 -25.91 -19.94 12.14
CA MET A 24 -24.71 -19.42 11.48
C MET A 24 -24.98 -18.98 10.03
N ASN A 25 -26.22 -19.08 9.55
CA ASN A 25 -26.60 -18.83 8.15
C ASN A 25 -25.77 -19.64 7.13
N ILE A 26 -25.43 -20.88 7.48
CA ILE A 26 -24.71 -21.82 6.62
C ILE A 26 -25.72 -22.84 6.07
N PRO A 27 -25.84 -23.05 4.76
CA PRO A 27 -26.70 -24.08 4.20
C PRO A 27 -26.31 -25.48 4.69
N PHE A 28 -27.29 -26.24 5.19
CA PHE A 28 -27.12 -27.62 5.66
C PHE A 28 -28.08 -28.55 4.92
N TYR A 29 -27.54 -29.61 4.33
CA TYR A 29 -28.30 -30.62 3.57
C TYR A 29 -28.09 -31.99 4.23
N GLU A 30 -29.16 -32.55 4.75
CA GLU A 30 -29.15 -33.91 5.28
C GLU A 30 -29.37 -34.90 4.15
N VAL A 31 -28.34 -35.71 3.88
CA VAL A 31 -28.39 -36.77 2.87
C VAL A 31 -28.66 -38.10 3.55
N TYR A 32 -29.87 -38.62 3.36
CA TYR A 32 -30.25 -39.93 3.87
C TYR A 32 -29.84 -41.02 2.89
N VAL A 33 -28.78 -41.75 3.23
CA VAL A 33 -28.37 -42.96 2.50
C VAL A 33 -29.14 -44.15 3.07
N ASP A 34 -30.31 -44.40 2.48
CA ASP A 34 -31.23 -45.46 2.87
C ASP A 34 -30.79 -46.80 2.30
N VAL A 35 -30.49 -47.72 3.20
CA VAL A 35 -30.16 -49.11 2.88
C VAL A 35 -30.80 -50.02 3.93
N PRO A 36 -31.58 -51.04 3.53
CA PRO A 36 -32.11 -52.01 4.47
C PRO A 36 -30.99 -52.68 5.25
N VAL A 37 -31.16 -52.85 6.56
CA VAL A 37 -30.16 -53.48 7.44
C VAL A 37 -29.74 -54.86 6.92
N SER A 38 -30.67 -55.64 6.36
CA SER A 38 -30.36 -56.93 5.74
C SER A 38 -29.35 -56.80 4.61
N VAL A 39 -29.53 -55.83 3.71
CA VAL A 39 -28.62 -55.56 2.58
C VAL A 39 -27.27 -55.04 3.08
N ALA A 40 -27.25 -54.17 4.08
CA ALA A 40 -26.02 -53.69 4.70
C ALA A 40 -25.24 -54.83 5.40
N ALA A 41 -25.96 -55.73 6.07
CA ALA A 41 -25.42 -56.92 6.72
C ALA A 41 -24.94 -57.98 5.73
N ASP A 42 -25.56 -58.08 4.54
CA ASP A 42 -25.09 -58.95 3.46
C ASP A 42 -23.81 -58.40 2.84
N ARG A 43 -23.72 -57.07 2.64
CA ARG A 43 -22.52 -56.39 2.11
C ARG A 43 -21.34 -56.53 3.06
N ASP A 44 -21.58 -56.39 4.37
CA ASP A 44 -20.62 -56.48 5.48
C ASP A 44 -19.17 -56.08 5.13
N VAL A 45 -19.00 -54.92 4.51
CA VAL A 45 -17.76 -54.49 3.84
C VAL A 45 -16.54 -54.54 4.78
N LYS A 46 -16.77 -54.36 6.08
CA LYS A 46 -15.74 -54.32 7.12
C LYS A 46 -15.80 -55.49 8.09
N GLY A 47 -16.67 -56.48 7.86
CA GLY A 47 -16.86 -57.62 8.77
C GLY A 47 -17.50 -57.27 10.12
N LEU A 48 -18.10 -56.07 10.25
CA LEU A 48 -18.61 -55.53 11.51
C LEU A 48 -19.98 -56.13 11.87
N TYR A 49 -20.84 -56.42 10.88
CA TYR A 49 -22.15 -57.03 11.14
C TYR A 49 -21.99 -58.44 11.69
N LYS A 50 -21.08 -59.25 11.12
CA LYS A 50 -20.77 -60.59 11.66
C LYS A 50 -20.29 -60.56 13.11
N ARG A 51 -19.53 -59.54 13.50
CA ARG A 51 -19.03 -59.37 14.87
C ARG A 51 -20.12 -58.86 15.82
N ALA A 52 -20.95 -57.92 15.36
CA ALA A 52 -22.08 -57.41 16.12
C ALA A 52 -23.12 -58.50 16.42
N ILE A 53 -23.45 -59.36 15.44
CA ILE A 53 -24.39 -60.48 15.61
C ILE A 53 -23.86 -61.51 16.62
N LYS A 54 -22.55 -61.70 16.71
CA LYS A 54 -21.90 -62.55 17.72
C LYS A 54 -21.83 -61.91 19.12
N GLY A 55 -22.30 -60.66 19.27
CA GLY A 55 -22.25 -59.91 20.53
C GLY A 55 -20.88 -59.32 20.87
N GLU A 56 -19.94 -59.31 19.91
CA GLU A 56 -18.58 -58.78 20.12
C GLU A 56 -18.53 -57.25 20.07
N ILE A 57 -19.53 -56.61 19.44
CA ILE A 57 -19.68 -55.15 19.36
C ILE A 57 -20.99 -54.76 20.02
N LYS A 58 -20.90 -54.00 21.11
CA LYS A 58 -22.05 -53.44 21.82
C LYS A 58 -22.55 -52.18 21.10
N ASP A 59 -23.84 -51.90 21.23
CA ASP A 59 -24.50 -50.68 20.72
C ASP A 59 -24.30 -50.42 19.21
N PHE A 60 -24.30 -51.49 18.42
CA PHE A 60 -24.13 -51.40 16.97
C PHE A 60 -25.45 -50.98 16.31
N THR A 61 -25.46 -49.81 15.68
CA THR A 61 -26.61 -49.26 14.96
C THR A 61 -27.17 -50.25 13.94
N GLY A 62 -28.48 -50.46 13.96
CA GLY A 62 -29.20 -51.41 13.09
C GLY A 62 -29.27 -52.84 13.64
N ILE A 63 -28.54 -53.18 14.71
CA ILE A 63 -28.59 -54.50 15.36
C ILE A 63 -28.99 -54.38 16.84
N SER A 64 -28.19 -53.68 17.64
CA SER A 64 -28.40 -53.51 19.09
C SER A 64 -28.69 -52.07 19.52
N SER A 65 -28.52 -51.10 18.60
CA SER A 65 -28.89 -49.70 18.76
C SER A 65 -29.78 -49.26 17.58
N PRO A 66 -30.80 -48.40 17.78
CA PRO A 66 -31.69 -47.99 16.70
C PRO A 66 -30.97 -47.07 15.70
N TYR A 67 -31.47 -47.06 14.48
CA TYR A 67 -31.27 -45.96 13.54
C TYR A 67 -32.60 -45.23 13.40
N GLU A 68 -32.62 -43.94 13.69
CA GLU A 68 -33.80 -43.12 13.53
C GLU A 68 -33.73 -42.43 12.17
N GLU A 69 -34.58 -42.86 11.24
CA GLU A 69 -34.65 -42.31 9.90
C GLU A 69 -34.99 -40.81 9.95
N PRO A 70 -34.32 -39.97 9.14
CA PRO A 70 -34.67 -38.56 9.05
C PRO A 70 -36.07 -38.38 8.47
N LEU A 71 -36.85 -37.46 9.05
CA LEU A 71 -38.23 -37.23 8.63
C LEU A 71 -38.33 -36.40 7.34
N ASN A 72 -37.40 -35.44 7.17
CA ASN A 72 -37.40 -34.51 6.05
C ASN A 72 -35.96 -34.30 5.53
N PRO A 73 -35.27 -35.34 5.04
CA PRO A 73 -33.97 -35.16 4.43
C PRO A 73 -34.08 -34.34 3.14
N GLU A 74 -33.13 -33.45 2.88
CA GLU A 74 -33.09 -32.70 1.62
C GLU A 74 -32.78 -33.60 0.41
N ILE A 75 -32.06 -34.71 0.65
CA ILE A 75 -31.74 -35.72 -0.36
C ILE A 75 -31.96 -37.11 0.25
N HIS A 76 -32.76 -37.94 -0.40
CA HIS A 76 -32.97 -39.35 -0.03
C HIS A 76 -32.42 -40.25 -1.15
N LEU A 77 -31.43 -41.06 -0.81
CA LEU A 77 -30.78 -42.01 -1.71
C LEU A 77 -31.18 -43.43 -1.32
N ASN A 78 -31.75 -44.20 -2.22
CA ASN A 78 -32.04 -45.62 -2.03
C ASN A 78 -30.87 -46.46 -2.53
N ALA A 79 -29.87 -46.61 -1.67
CA ALA A 79 -28.61 -47.28 -1.97
C ALA A 79 -28.73 -48.80 -2.13
N SER A 80 -29.95 -49.36 -2.03
CA SER A 80 -30.23 -50.77 -2.31
C SER A 80 -30.65 -51.01 -3.77
N SER A 81 -31.21 -50.00 -4.44
CA SER A 81 -31.76 -50.11 -5.79
C SER A 81 -31.09 -49.19 -6.82
N GLN A 82 -30.34 -48.18 -6.38
CA GLN A 82 -29.67 -47.21 -7.26
C GLN A 82 -28.22 -47.60 -7.55
N SER A 83 -27.70 -47.14 -8.68
CA SER A 83 -26.26 -47.19 -8.94
C SER A 83 -25.53 -46.04 -8.22
N LEU A 84 -24.23 -46.17 -8.01
CA LEU A 84 -23.43 -45.10 -7.41
C LEU A 84 -23.48 -43.83 -8.27
N GLU A 85 -23.49 -43.98 -9.59
CA GLU A 85 -23.61 -42.88 -10.54
C GLU A 85 -24.94 -42.13 -10.37
N ASP A 86 -26.06 -42.85 -10.20
CA ASP A 86 -27.38 -42.24 -9.95
C ASP A 86 -27.40 -41.50 -8.60
N GLU A 87 -26.81 -42.11 -7.55
CA GLU A 87 -26.71 -41.51 -6.22
C GLU A 87 -25.91 -40.19 -6.26
N VAL A 88 -24.78 -40.18 -6.96
CA VAL A 88 -23.94 -38.99 -7.12
C VAL A 88 -24.66 -37.93 -7.95
N GLN A 89 -25.32 -38.32 -9.04
CA GLN A 89 -26.03 -37.38 -9.90
C GLN A 89 -27.17 -36.68 -9.15
N MET A 90 -27.94 -37.39 -8.32
CA MET A 90 -28.99 -36.78 -7.50
C MET A 90 -28.46 -35.74 -6.50
N ILE A 91 -27.29 -35.99 -5.90
CA ILE A 91 -26.64 -35.01 -5.03
C ILE A 91 -26.23 -33.78 -5.84
N LEU A 92 -25.61 -33.98 -7.01
CA LEU A 92 -25.18 -32.89 -7.88
C LEU A 92 -26.38 -32.06 -8.37
N ASP A 93 -27.43 -32.69 -8.87
CA ASP A 93 -28.65 -32.02 -9.35
C ASP A 93 -29.29 -31.18 -8.23
N LYS A 94 -29.33 -31.70 -7.00
CA LYS A 94 -29.86 -30.94 -5.85
C LYS A 94 -28.99 -29.73 -5.54
N LEU A 95 -27.67 -29.89 -5.47
CA LEU A 95 -26.77 -28.79 -5.18
C LEU A 95 -26.75 -27.76 -6.32
N GLU A 96 -26.97 -28.17 -7.56
CA GLU A 96 -27.14 -27.29 -8.72
C GLU A 96 -28.48 -26.53 -8.66
N ALA A 97 -29.58 -27.20 -8.34
CA ALA A 97 -30.90 -26.56 -8.16
C ALA A 97 -30.91 -25.52 -7.03
N GLU A 98 -30.12 -25.74 -5.98
CA GLU A 98 -29.97 -24.81 -4.85
C GLU A 98 -28.95 -23.69 -5.11
N GLY A 99 -28.39 -23.61 -6.32
CA GLY A 99 -27.42 -22.59 -6.70
C GLY A 99 -26.07 -22.70 -5.97
N LEU A 100 -25.75 -23.88 -5.45
CA LEU A 100 -24.50 -24.18 -4.75
C LEU A 100 -23.43 -24.74 -5.68
N LEU A 101 -23.83 -25.26 -6.84
CA LEU A 101 -22.93 -25.65 -7.94
C LEU A 101 -23.01 -24.71 -9.15
N THR A 102 -24.07 -23.91 -9.25
CA THR A 102 -24.28 -22.90 -10.28
C THR A 102 -24.55 -21.57 -9.60
N GLY A 103 -23.84 -20.51 -9.96
CA GLY A 103 -24.04 -19.18 -9.36
C GLY A 103 -25.52 -18.76 -9.40
N VAL A 104 -26.03 -18.36 -8.23
CA VAL A 104 -27.28 -17.64 -7.92
C VAL A 104 -28.34 -17.58 -9.04
N ALA A 105 -29.44 -18.32 -8.87
CA ALA A 105 -30.55 -18.46 -9.83
C ALA A 105 -31.45 -17.21 -10.00
N ALA A 106 -31.15 -16.11 -9.31
CA ALA A 106 -31.76 -14.82 -9.59
C ALA A 106 -30.80 -13.68 -9.19
N PRO A 107 -30.63 -12.64 -10.02
CA PRO A 107 -29.87 -11.45 -9.64
C PRO A 107 -30.48 -10.84 -8.38
N PRO A 108 -29.67 -10.40 -7.39
CA PRO A 108 -30.15 -9.59 -6.29
C PRO A 108 -30.94 -8.41 -6.86
N ILE A 109 -32.18 -8.24 -6.40
CA ILE A 109 -33.00 -7.09 -6.76
C ILE A 109 -32.45 -5.88 -6.00
N GLY A 110 -31.50 -5.21 -6.63
CA GLY A 110 -31.09 -3.83 -6.41
C GLY A 110 -30.98 -3.19 -7.80
N TYR A 111 -31.22 -1.88 -7.89
CA TYR A 111 -31.08 -1.03 -9.09
C TYR A 111 -30.16 -1.60 -10.20
N PRO A 112 -30.54 -1.56 -11.49
CA PRO A 112 -29.90 -2.37 -12.54
C PRO A 112 -28.37 -2.23 -12.53
N GLY A 113 -27.69 -3.35 -12.30
CA GLY A 113 -26.33 -3.64 -12.77
C GLY A 113 -25.11 -3.28 -11.91
N VAL A 114 -25.27 -2.61 -10.76
CA VAL A 114 -24.14 -2.22 -9.89
C VAL A 114 -24.42 -2.46 -8.40
N ALA A 115 -23.42 -2.91 -7.64
CA ALA A 115 -23.59 -3.10 -6.19
C ALA A 115 -23.76 -1.76 -5.44
N ILE A 116 -24.49 -1.82 -4.33
CA ILE A 116 -24.63 -0.70 -3.39
C ILE A 116 -23.34 -0.60 -2.56
N ALA A 117 -22.84 0.62 -2.38
CA ALA A 117 -21.71 0.86 -1.49
C ALA A 117 -22.08 0.58 -0.03
N ASP A 118 -21.11 0.13 0.76
CA ASP A 118 -21.30 -0.05 2.20
C ASP A 118 -21.69 1.27 2.88
N GLY A 119 -22.70 1.22 3.75
CA GLY A 119 -23.30 2.40 4.38
C GLY A 119 -24.72 2.74 3.92
N GLY A 120 -25.35 1.91 3.07
CA GLY A 120 -26.76 2.03 2.69
C GLY A 120 -27.08 3.08 1.61
N ASN A 121 -28.35 3.52 1.54
CA ASN A 121 -28.90 4.50 0.56
C ASN A 121 -28.28 5.92 0.64
N ALA A 122 -27.16 6.07 1.32
CA ALA A 122 -26.21 7.16 1.11
C ALA A 122 -25.67 7.22 -0.33
N VAL A 123 -26.12 6.40 -1.29
CA VAL A 123 -25.87 6.61 -2.74
C VAL A 123 -26.35 7.98 -3.22
N SER A 124 -27.44 8.52 -2.65
CA SER A 124 -27.88 9.90 -2.93
C SER A 124 -26.93 10.97 -2.37
N ALA A 125 -26.06 10.60 -1.43
CA ALA A 125 -25.09 11.47 -0.75
C ALA A 125 -23.63 10.99 -0.90
N PHE A 126 -23.32 9.94 -1.68
CA PHE A 126 -21.98 9.35 -1.73
C PHE A 126 -21.03 10.36 -2.37
N SER A 127 -21.48 11.03 -3.44
CA SER A 127 -20.80 12.17 -4.04
C SER A 127 -20.78 13.44 -3.17
N THR A 128 -21.62 13.50 -2.13
CA THR A 128 -21.59 14.59 -1.13
C THR A 128 -20.55 14.30 -0.05
N LEU A 129 -20.45 13.05 0.40
CA LEU A 129 -19.47 12.59 1.39
C LEU A 129 -18.06 12.45 0.79
N PHE A 130 -17.99 12.03 -0.47
CA PHE A 130 -16.77 11.79 -1.23
C PHE A 130 -16.87 12.49 -2.60
N PRO A 131 -16.75 13.84 -2.63
CA PRO A 131 -16.85 14.60 -3.87
C PRO A 131 -15.67 14.35 -4.80
N GLU A 132 -15.93 14.37 -6.12
CA GLU A 132 -14.89 14.21 -7.15
C GLU A 132 -13.85 15.34 -7.16
N ASP A 133 -14.25 16.55 -6.76
CA ASP A 133 -13.39 17.73 -6.61
C ASP A 133 -13.53 18.29 -5.18
N PRO A 134 -12.87 17.67 -4.18
CA PRO A 134 -12.94 18.13 -2.80
C PRO A 134 -12.23 19.48 -2.64
N ARG A 135 -12.83 20.37 -1.84
CA ARG A 135 -12.32 21.72 -1.55
C ARG A 135 -12.62 22.11 -0.11
N ALA A 136 -12.01 21.43 0.85
CA ALA A 136 -12.19 21.77 2.25
C ALA A 136 -11.76 23.22 2.53
N PRO A 137 -12.57 24.02 3.26
CA PRO A 137 -12.22 25.40 3.58
C PRO A 137 -11.05 25.43 4.56
N ARG A 138 -10.08 26.32 4.31
CA ARG A 138 -8.99 26.57 5.27
C ARG A 138 -9.53 27.43 6.43
N PRO A 139 -9.46 26.98 7.69
CA PRO A 139 -9.87 27.78 8.84
C PRO A 139 -8.97 29.01 9.01
N SER A 140 -9.41 29.99 9.80
CA SER A 140 -8.66 31.25 10.00
C SER A 140 -7.30 31.06 10.69
N ASN A 141 -7.16 30.00 11.49
CA ASN A 141 -5.91 29.63 12.17
C ASN A 141 -5.14 28.53 11.43
N PHE A 142 -5.41 28.29 10.14
CA PHE A 142 -4.78 27.21 9.36
C PHE A 142 -3.25 27.25 9.43
N ASP A 143 -2.66 28.44 9.39
CA ASP A 143 -1.21 28.60 9.44
C ASP A 143 -0.59 28.25 10.80
N GLU A 144 -1.39 28.17 11.87
CA GLU A 144 -0.98 27.80 13.22
C GLU A 144 -1.13 26.30 13.51
N LEU A 145 -1.89 25.58 12.68
CA LEU A 145 -2.17 24.16 12.89
C LEU A 145 -0.89 23.31 12.78
N PRO A 146 -0.72 22.26 13.59
CA PRO A 146 0.41 21.35 13.45
C PRO A 146 0.33 20.60 12.11
N ARG A 147 1.48 20.46 11.44
CA ARG A 147 1.63 19.69 10.20
C ARG A 147 2.12 18.29 10.55
N VAL A 148 1.44 17.28 10.01
CA VAL A 148 1.77 15.86 10.15
C VAL A 148 2.23 15.34 8.79
N LEU A 149 3.45 14.79 8.74
CA LEU A 149 4.01 14.23 7.52
C LEU A 149 3.32 12.92 7.17
N LEU A 150 2.93 12.77 5.91
CA LEU A 150 2.49 11.52 5.30
C LEU A 150 3.68 10.90 4.57
N ARG A 151 3.85 9.58 4.70
CA ARG A 151 4.69 8.81 3.78
C ARG A 151 3.91 8.53 2.49
N ASP A 152 4.59 8.06 1.45
CA ASP A 152 3.94 7.67 0.19
C ASP A 152 2.77 6.69 0.41
N GLU A 153 2.94 5.68 1.29
CA GLU A 153 1.87 4.73 1.59
C GLU A 153 0.68 5.40 2.32
N ASP A 154 0.95 6.43 3.13
CA ASP A 154 -0.07 7.15 3.88
C ASP A 154 -0.87 8.09 2.95
N VAL A 155 -0.23 8.66 1.91
CA VAL A 155 -0.92 9.40 0.83
C VAL A 155 -1.89 8.48 0.07
N HIS A 156 -1.50 7.23 -0.20
CA HIS A 156 -2.39 6.26 -0.84
C HIS A 156 -3.59 5.93 0.05
N TRP A 157 -3.36 5.75 1.37
CA TRP A 157 -4.45 5.55 2.32
C TRP A 157 -5.36 6.76 2.45
N LEU A 158 -4.79 7.97 2.43
CA LEU A 158 -5.55 9.22 2.40
C LEU A 158 -6.47 9.28 1.18
N GLN A 159 -5.97 8.93 -0.01
CA GLN A 159 -6.78 8.84 -1.23
C GLN A 159 -7.87 7.75 -1.11
N VAL A 160 -7.53 6.58 -0.58
CA VAL A 160 -8.48 5.47 -0.34
C VAL A 160 -9.67 5.94 0.50
N ILE A 161 -9.40 6.66 1.58
CA ILE A 161 -10.45 7.18 2.47
C ILE A 161 -11.23 8.31 1.77
N GLY A 162 -10.52 9.30 1.24
CA GLY A 162 -11.13 10.53 0.73
C GLY A 162 -11.97 10.34 -0.54
N GLU A 163 -11.73 9.28 -1.31
CA GLU A 163 -12.55 8.91 -2.48
C GLU A 163 -13.67 7.89 -2.14
N GLY A 164 -13.76 7.41 -0.89
CA GLY A 164 -14.83 6.53 -0.45
C GLY A 164 -14.61 5.03 -0.74
N TRP A 165 -13.39 4.60 -1.06
CA TRP A 165 -13.07 3.17 -1.19
C TRP A 165 -13.28 2.41 0.12
N ALA A 166 -13.00 3.09 1.24
CA ALA A 166 -13.19 2.57 2.59
C ALA A 166 -14.57 2.89 3.20
N ALA A 167 -15.54 3.36 2.40
CA ALA A 167 -16.86 3.72 2.91
C ALA A 167 -17.45 2.62 3.82
N PRO A 168 -18.09 3.00 4.95
CA PRO A 168 -18.44 4.36 5.38
C PRO A 168 -17.34 5.09 6.18
N LEU A 169 -16.10 4.58 6.25
CA LEU A 169 -15.00 5.22 6.96
C LEU A 169 -14.70 6.62 6.36
N ARG A 170 -14.66 7.66 7.19
CA ARG A 170 -14.44 9.06 6.79
C ARG A 170 -13.06 9.61 7.18
N GLY A 171 -12.17 8.76 7.66
CA GLY A 171 -10.88 9.19 8.18
C GLY A 171 -9.99 8.03 8.61
N PHE A 172 -8.80 8.35 9.12
CA PHE A 172 -7.96 7.31 9.73
C PHE A 172 -8.65 6.74 10.96
N MET A 173 -8.55 5.42 11.15
CA MET A 173 -9.28 4.71 12.19
C MET A 173 -8.92 5.24 13.58
N ARG A 174 -9.95 5.62 14.33
CA ARG A 174 -9.93 5.76 15.79
C ARG A 174 -9.75 4.41 16.46
N GLU A 175 -9.41 4.38 17.75
CA GLU A 175 -9.06 3.15 18.46
C GLU A 175 -10.20 2.12 18.38
N GLY A 176 -11.44 2.54 18.60
CA GLY A 176 -12.60 1.63 18.55
C GLY A 176 -12.83 1.00 17.18
N VAL A 177 -12.59 1.74 16.09
CA VAL A 177 -12.72 1.23 14.71
C VAL A 177 -11.53 0.31 14.37
N TYR A 178 -10.33 0.70 14.80
CA TYR A 178 -9.11 -0.09 14.66
C TYR A 178 -9.22 -1.46 15.33
N LEU A 179 -9.69 -1.51 16.58
CA LEU A 179 -9.90 -2.76 17.32
C LEU A 179 -10.96 -3.63 16.63
N GLN A 180 -12.06 -3.04 16.17
CA GLN A 180 -13.09 -3.79 15.44
C GLN A 180 -12.56 -4.39 14.13
N SER A 181 -11.82 -3.60 13.34
CA SER A 181 -11.14 -4.09 12.15
C SER A 181 -10.21 -5.25 12.50
N LEU A 182 -9.32 -5.07 13.48
CA LEU A 182 -8.35 -6.08 13.92
C LEU A 182 -9.00 -7.40 14.34
N HIS A 183 -10.04 -7.36 15.16
CA HIS A 183 -10.63 -8.53 15.81
C HIS A 183 -11.77 -9.18 15.02
N PHE A 184 -12.56 -8.40 14.29
CA PHE A 184 -13.80 -8.86 13.66
C PHE A 184 -13.80 -8.75 12.13
N SER A 185 -12.74 -8.18 11.54
CA SER A 185 -12.66 -7.89 10.11
C SER A 185 -13.87 -7.10 9.57
N SER A 186 -14.57 -6.40 10.46
CA SER A 186 -15.80 -5.67 10.21
C SER A 186 -15.98 -4.60 11.28
N VAL A 187 -16.68 -3.54 10.93
CA VAL A 187 -16.99 -2.42 11.83
C VAL A 187 -18.49 -2.21 11.87
N LEU A 188 -19.01 -1.78 13.02
CA LEU A 188 -20.41 -1.40 13.17
C LEU A 188 -20.70 -0.08 12.47
N TYR A 189 -21.84 -0.01 11.80
CA TYR A 189 -22.39 1.16 11.13
C TYR A 189 -23.87 1.35 11.47
N ASP A 190 -24.29 2.62 11.65
CA ASP A 190 -25.65 3.02 12.02
C ASP A 190 -26.36 3.50 10.75
N THR A 191 -26.95 2.55 10.03
CA THR A 191 -27.70 2.77 8.79
C THR A 191 -28.94 3.64 8.97
N ASP A 192 -29.56 3.53 10.13
CA ASP A 192 -30.83 4.20 10.46
C ASP A 192 -30.61 5.59 11.08
N ASN A 193 -29.35 6.00 11.23
CA ASN A 193 -29.00 7.26 11.87
C ASN A 193 -29.66 7.40 13.26
N LEU A 194 -29.84 6.28 13.99
CA LEU A 194 -30.54 6.23 15.28
C LEU A 194 -29.82 7.04 16.36
N THR A 195 -28.53 7.27 16.14
CA THR A 195 -27.68 8.16 16.92
C THR A 195 -27.72 9.61 16.44
N ALA A 196 -28.57 9.97 15.48
CA ALA A 196 -28.57 11.25 14.76
C ALA A 196 -27.23 11.58 14.08
N GLY A 197 -26.48 10.55 13.68
CA GLY A 197 -25.16 10.66 13.06
C GLY A 197 -24.06 10.70 14.11
N HIS A 198 -24.39 10.41 15.37
CA HIS A 198 -23.47 10.35 16.50
C HIS A 198 -23.23 8.89 16.90
N LEU A 199 -22.92 8.04 15.92
CA LEU A 199 -22.16 6.84 16.23
C LEU A 199 -20.92 7.38 16.92
N ALA A 200 -20.83 7.18 18.24
CA ALA A 200 -19.79 7.77 19.04
C ALA A 200 -18.49 7.00 18.78
N LEU A 201 -17.96 7.10 17.55
CA LEU A 201 -16.68 6.57 17.11
C LEU A 201 -15.53 7.07 17.99
N HIS A 202 -15.79 8.16 18.74
CA HIS A 202 -14.92 8.86 19.68
C HIS A 202 -15.03 8.38 21.14
N LYS A 203 -15.98 7.48 21.47
CA LYS A 203 -16.01 6.88 22.81
C LYS A 203 -15.10 5.64 22.81
N PRO A 204 -14.21 5.49 23.83
CA PRO A 204 -13.53 4.23 24.07
C PRO A 204 -14.55 3.10 24.03
N THR A 205 -14.22 2.02 23.32
CA THR A 205 -15.14 0.90 23.17
C THR A 205 -15.38 0.27 24.55
N ASP A 206 -16.57 0.47 25.11
CA ASP A 206 -16.97 -0.22 26.33
C ASP A 206 -17.33 -1.66 25.99
N PHE A 207 -16.33 -2.54 26.11
CA PHE A 207 -16.52 -3.97 25.87
C PHE A 207 -17.49 -4.64 26.86
N SER A 208 -17.87 -3.98 27.96
CA SER A 208 -18.80 -4.53 28.96
C SER A 208 -20.28 -4.48 28.53
N GLU A 209 -20.63 -3.65 27.55
CA GLU A 209 -21.99 -3.57 26.99
C GLU A 209 -22.27 -4.63 25.91
N TYR A 210 -21.28 -5.43 25.50
CA TYR A 210 -21.41 -6.51 24.50
C TYR A 210 -22.05 -7.78 25.06
N SER A 211 -23.15 -7.62 25.81
CA SER A 211 -24.08 -8.71 26.09
C SER A 211 -24.89 -9.03 24.84
N SER A 212 -25.13 -10.32 24.60
CA SER A 212 -25.73 -10.89 23.38
C SER A 212 -27.13 -10.37 23.00
N GLU A 213 -27.77 -9.54 23.84
CA GLU A 213 -29.11 -9.00 23.58
C GLU A 213 -29.13 -7.66 22.81
N PHE A 214 -28.06 -6.85 22.86
CA PHE A 214 -28.04 -5.49 22.28
C PHE A 214 -27.29 -5.37 20.94
N VAL A 215 -26.72 -6.46 20.42
CA VAL A 215 -26.07 -6.52 19.08
C VAL A 215 -27.08 -6.34 17.92
N SER A 216 -28.37 -6.16 18.22
CA SER A 216 -29.45 -6.01 17.25
C SER A 216 -29.69 -4.58 16.74
N LYS A 217 -28.86 -3.59 17.09
CA LYS A 217 -29.00 -2.21 16.57
C LYS A 217 -27.68 -1.68 16.00
N GLY A 218 -27.40 -2.06 14.74
CA GLY A 218 -26.29 -1.58 13.90
C GLY A 218 -25.89 -2.64 12.88
N GLU A 219 -25.85 -2.31 11.59
CA GLU A 219 -25.38 -3.22 10.54
C GLU A 219 -23.84 -3.24 10.51
N ARG A 220 -23.24 -4.40 10.21
CA ARG A 220 -21.78 -4.54 10.06
C ARG A 220 -21.38 -4.39 8.61
N VAL A 221 -20.30 -3.65 8.38
CA VAL A 221 -19.65 -3.55 7.07
C VAL A 221 -18.29 -4.22 7.12
N ASN A 222 -17.90 -4.89 6.02
CA ASN A 222 -16.60 -5.52 5.93
C ASN A 222 -15.50 -4.45 6.07
N MET A 223 -14.50 -4.68 6.92
CA MET A 223 -13.38 -3.76 7.12
C MET A 223 -12.20 -4.54 7.70
N PRO A 224 -11.49 -5.31 6.86
CA PRO A 224 -10.57 -6.33 7.34
C PRO A 224 -9.17 -5.78 7.58
N VAL A 225 -8.79 -4.67 6.96
CA VAL A 225 -7.44 -4.10 7.07
C VAL A 225 -7.46 -2.83 7.94
N PRO A 226 -6.49 -2.64 8.86
CA PRO A 226 -6.32 -1.37 9.55
C PRO A 226 -5.89 -0.25 8.60
N ILE A 227 -6.68 0.82 8.52
CA ILE A 227 -6.37 2.05 7.76
C ILE A 227 -6.03 3.14 8.77
N VAL A 228 -4.73 3.29 9.06
CA VAL A 228 -4.22 4.05 10.20
C VAL A 228 -3.02 4.90 9.81
N LEU A 229 -2.80 6.02 10.51
CA LEU A 229 -1.66 6.92 10.30
C LEU A 229 -0.70 6.82 11.50
N PRO A 230 0.46 6.16 11.38
CA PRO A 230 1.41 6.05 12.48
C PRO A 230 2.18 7.37 12.69
N ILE A 231 2.37 7.75 13.95
CA ILE A 231 3.12 8.95 14.37
C ILE A 231 4.09 8.62 15.51
N ASN A 232 5.18 9.38 15.62
CA ASN A 232 6.14 9.27 16.73
C ASN A 232 5.78 10.23 17.89
N ASP A 233 6.51 10.12 19.00
CA ASP A 233 6.31 10.97 20.19
C ASP A 233 6.43 12.47 19.86
N ALA A 234 7.44 12.89 19.09
CA ALA A 234 7.61 14.29 18.73
C ALA A 234 6.43 14.87 17.93
N THR A 235 5.86 14.09 17.03
CA THR A 235 4.65 14.47 16.28
C THR A 235 3.44 14.53 17.22
N LYS A 236 3.27 13.55 18.11
CA LYS A 236 2.21 13.54 19.12
C LYS A 236 2.27 14.77 20.03
N ASP A 237 3.45 15.12 20.54
CA ASP A 237 3.65 16.29 21.41
C ASP A 237 3.35 17.60 20.67
N ARG A 238 3.72 17.68 19.37
CA ARG A 238 3.41 18.81 18.50
C ARG A 238 1.90 18.96 18.22
N ILE A 239 1.18 17.85 18.13
CA ILE A 239 -0.28 17.85 17.99
C ILE A 239 -0.93 18.36 19.28
N GLY A 240 -0.45 17.92 20.45
CA GLY A 240 -0.92 18.39 21.74
C GLY A 240 -2.46 18.40 21.85
N GLU A 241 -3.03 19.57 22.14
CA GLU A 241 -4.47 19.79 22.33
C GLU A 241 -5.17 20.40 21.10
N PHE A 242 -4.51 20.43 19.94
CA PHE A 242 -5.12 20.98 18.73
C PHE A 242 -6.27 20.08 18.26
N SER A 243 -7.43 20.69 17.98
CA SER A 243 -8.61 19.98 17.46
C SER A 243 -8.52 19.67 15.95
N GLN A 244 -7.50 20.20 15.26
CA GLN A 244 -7.27 19.98 13.84
C GLN A 244 -5.77 19.92 13.55
N VAL A 245 -5.38 19.11 12.57
CA VAL A 245 -4.01 19.04 12.06
C VAL A 245 -4.02 19.09 10.54
N VAL A 246 -2.94 19.53 9.92
CA VAL A 246 -2.76 19.52 8.45
C VAL A 246 -1.92 18.32 8.05
N LEU A 247 -2.41 17.51 7.11
CA LEU A 247 -1.67 16.38 6.56
C LEU A 247 -0.89 16.82 5.33
N VAL A 248 0.42 16.55 5.32
CA VAL A 248 1.37 17.09 4.33
C VAL A 248 2.14 15.95 3.66
N SER A 249 2.31 16.00 2.33
CA SER A 249 3.12 15.04 1.58
C SER A 249 4.63 15.26 1.80
N PRO A 250 5.50 14.33 1.38
CA PRO A 250 6.95 14.54 1.41
C PRO A 250 7.44 15.73 0.58
N SER A 251 6.68 16.13 -0.44
CA SER A 251 6.97 17.31 -1.26
C SER A 251 6.54 18.64 -0.62
N GLY A 252 5.91 18.60 0.55
CA GLY A 252 5.38 19.79 1.24
C GLY A 252 3.99 20.22 0.78
N GLU A 253 3.28 19.42 0.00
CA GLU A 253 1.90 19.71 -0.41
C GLU A 253 0.93 19.44 0.75
N GLU A 254 0.11 20.43 1.09
CA GLU A 254 -0.94 20.29 2.10
C GLU A 254 -2.17 19.61 1.47
N LEU A 255 -2.43 18.35 1.85
CA LEU A 255 -3.41 17.50 1.17
C LEU A 255 -4.77 17.45 1.87
N ALA A 256 -4.80 17.52 3.21
CA ALA A 256 -6.03 17.36 3.98
C ALA A 256 -5.95 18.02 5.35
N LEU A 257 -7.13 18.34 5.89
CA LEU A 257 -7.32 18.55 7.33
C LEU A 257 -7.71 17.21 7.97
N LEU A 258 -7.17 16.93 9.15
CA LEU A 258 -7.68 15.88 10.03
C LEU A 258 -8.29 16.53 11.27
N ASN A 259 -9.56 16.25 11.49
CA ASN A 259 -10.42 16.83 12.51
C ASN A 259 -10.56 15.89 13.71
N ASP A 260 -10.59 16.49 14.90
CA ASP A 260 -10.76 15.84 16.20
C ASP A 260 -9.77 14.69 16.41
N PRO A 261 -8.45 14.95 16.37
CA PRO A 261 -7.43 13.91 16.44
C PRO A 261 -7.57 13.06 17.72
N GLU A 262 -7.37 11.75 17.57
CA GLU A 262 -7.27 10.79 18.66
C GLU A 262 -5.98 10.00 18.50
N ILE A 263 -5.15 10.03 19.54
CA ILE A 263 -3.84 9.38 19.54
C ILE A 263 -3.88 8.21 20.51
N PHE A 264 -3.53 7.01 20.03
CA PHE A 264 -3.53 5.78 20.81
C PHE A 264 -2.34 4.88 20.46
N ASP A 265 -2.03 3.89 21.31
CA ASP A 265 -0.86 3.03 21.15
C ASP A 265 -0.96 2.14 19.89
N HIS A 266 0.13 2.04 19.13
CA HIS A 266 0.16 1.26 17.89
C HIS A 266 0.22 -0.25 18.13
N ARG A 267 0.86 -0.70 19.21
CA ARG A 267 1.00 -2.14 19.56
C ARG A 267 1.39 -3.00 18.35
N LYS A 268 2.49 -2.62 17.69
CA LYS A 268 2.92 -3.13 16.36
C LYS A 268 2.89 -4.66 16.25
N GLU A 269 3.45 -5.39 17.22
CA GLU A 269 3.47 -6.86 17.20
C GLU A 269 2.06 -7.47 17.16
N GLU A 270 1.12 -6.91 17.92
CA GLU A 270 -0.29 -7.36 17.92
C GLU A 270 -0.96 -7.04 16.58
N ARG A 271 -0.79 -5.82 16.06
CA ARG A 271 -1.28 -5.42 14.72
C ARG A 271 -0.79 -6.39 13.66
N ILE A 272 0.52 -6.68 13.65
CA ILE A 272 1.17 -7.57 12.69
C ILE A 272 0.59 -8.97 12.81
N THR A 273 0.62 -9.55 14.01
CA THR A 273 0.17 -10.94 14.22
C THR A 273 -1.29 -11.12 13.81
N ARG A 274 -2.18 -10.17 14.14
CA ARG A 274 -3.60 -10.25 13.78
C ARG A 274 -3.83 -10.01 12.29
N THR A 275 -3.08 -9.12 11.66
CA THR A 275 -3.28 -8.77 10.24
C THR A 275 -2.71 -9.83 9.30
N PHE A 276 -1.50 -10.31 9.57
CA PHE A 276 -0.77 -11.21 8.68
C PHE A 276 -0.87 -12.69 9.09
N GLY A 277 -1.26 -12.97 10.34
CA GLY A 277 -1.23 -14.33 10.88
C GLY A 277 0.16 -14.90 11.11
N ALA A 278 1.21 -14.10 10.89
CA ALA A 278 2.61 -14.44 11.08
C ALA A 278 3.43 -13.18 11.38
N VAL A 279 4.56 -13.33 12.08
CA VAL A 279 5.59 -12.29 12.23
C VAL A 279 6.77 -12.70 11.37
N ASP A 280 6.84 -12.15 10.16
CA ASP A 280 7.94 -12.33 9.21
C ASP A 280 8.62 -10.97 9.00
N ASN A 281 9.80 -10.76 9.60
CA ASN A 281 10.50 -9.47 9.54
C ASN A 281 10.98 -9.11 8.12
N GLY A 282 11.13 -10.09 7.23
CA GLY A 282 11.47 -9.86 5.82
C GLY A 282 10.23 -9.64 4.93
N HIS A 283 9.03 -9.66 5.50
CA HIS A 283 7.82 -9.28 4.78
C HIS A 283 7.79 -7.76 4.61
N PRO A 284 7.67 -7.25 3.38
CA PRO A 284 8.02 -5.85 3.09
C PRO A 284 7.03 -4.84 3.73
N TYR A 285 5.75 -5.19 3.89
CA TYR A 285 4.81 -4.32 4.61
C TYR A 285 4.92 -4.44 6.15
N ILE A 286 5.42 -5.58 6.67
CA ILE A 286 5.62 -5.76 8.12
C ILE A 286 6.82 -4.90 8.52
N GLU A 287 7.88 -4.89 7.71
CA GLU A 287 9.02 -4.01 7.87
C GLU A 287 8.60 -2.53 7.95
N THR A 288 7.72 -2.06 7.06
CA THR A 288 7.15 -0.71 7.12
C THR A 288 6.40 -0.42 8.43
N ILE A 289 5.65 -1.39 8.98
CA ILE A 289 4.96 -1.24 10.28
C ILE A 289 5.98 -1.16 11.42
N LEU A 290 6.99 -2.04 11.43
CA LEU A 290 8.01 -2.10 12.47
C LEU A 290 8.80 -0.77 12.56
N ARG A 291 9.14 -0.18 11.41
CA ARG A 291 9.88 1.09 11.30
C ARG A 291 9.03 2.36 11.54
N SER A 292 7.70 2.24 11.52
CA SER A 292 6.80 3.39 11.71
C SER A 292 6.71 3.86 13.17
N GLY A 293 5.98 4.93 13.45
CA GLY A 293 5.84 5.47 14.81
C GLY A 293 5.13 4.54 15.82
N GLU A 294 5.29 4.86 17.11
CA GLU A 294 4.77 4.09 18.25
C GLU A 294 3.27 4.35 18.54
N PHE A 295 2.72 5.43 17.99
CA PHE A 295 1.30 5.79 18.15
C PHE A 295 0.59 5.77 16.80
N LEU A 296 -0.74 5.70 16.85
CA LEU A 296 -1.62 5.88 15.70
C LEU A 296 -2.47 7.13 15.90
N LEU A 297 -2.63 7.91 14.83
CA LEU A 297 -3.49 9.08 14.75
C LEU A 297 -4.77 8.73 14.01
N GLY A 298 -5.89 8.71 14.72
CA GLY A 298 -7.24 8.61 14.18
C GLY A 298 -7.92 9.98 14.12
N GLY A 299 -8.86 10.15 13.19
CA GLY A 299 -9.56 11.42 13.01
C GLY A 299 -10.33 11.46 11.69
N GLU A 300 -11.32 12.35 11.56
CA GLU A 300 -12.04 12.54 10.29
C GLU A 300 -11.19 13.37 9.33
N ILE A 301 -11.15 13.01 8.05
CA ILE A 301 -10.39 13.77 7.05
C ILE A 301 -11.30 14.65 6.20
N GLU A 302 -10.77 15.80 5.79
CA GLU A 302 -11.33 16.62 4.73
C GLU A 302 -10.22 16.94 3.73
N LEU A 303 -10.37 16.46 2.49
CA LEU A 303 -9.38 16.73 1.44
C LEU A 303 -9.42 18.21 1.03
N LEU A 304 -8.25 18.84 0.99
CA LEU A 304 -8.08 20.22 0.51
C LEU A 304 -8.17 20.29 -1.02
N SER A 305 -7.75 19.23 -1.70
CA SER A 305 -7.77 19.06 -3.14
C SER A 305 -7.85 17.57 -3.51
N ARG A 306 -8.21 17.27 -4.76
CA ARG A 306 -8.14 15.90 -5.29
C ARG A 306 -6.68 15.44 -5.32
N ILE A 307 -6.40 14.26 -4.78
CA ILE A 307 -5.08 13.64 -4.85
C ILE A 307 -4.73 13.33 -6.30
N LYS A 308 -3.56 13.83 -6.74
CA LYS A 308 -2.98 13.56 -8.05
C LYS A 308 -1.52 13.20 -7.89
N TYR A 309 -1.03 12.33 -8.76
CA TYR A 309 0.35 11.89 -8.75
C TYR A 309 1.18 12.54 -9.87
N ASN A 310 0.54 13.11 -10.89
CA ASN A 310 1.20 13.76 -12.04
C ASN A 310 2.23 12.86 -12.72
N ASP A 311 1.93 11.57 -12.82
CA ASP A 311 2.81 10.50 -13.31
C ASP A 311 2.37 9.94 -14.67
N ASP A 312 1.61 10.73 -15.44
CA ASP A 312 0.95 10.34 -16.69
C ASP A 312 -0.06 9.19 -16.58
N LEU A 313 -0.49 8.81 -15.36
CA LEU A 313 -1.47 7.76 -15.13
C LEU A 313 -2.74 8.24 -14.42
N ASP A 314 -2.86 9.53 -14.09
CA ASP A 314 -4.02 10.07 -13.35
C ASP A 314 -5.35 9.88 -14.10
N GLN A 315 -5.33 9.83 -15.44
CA GLN A 315 -6.51 9.52 -16.26
C GLN A 315 -7.07 8.09 -16.02
N TYR A 316 -6.28 7.20 -15.44
CA TYR A 316 -6.71 5.86 -15.05
C TYR A 316 -7.17 5.80 -13.59
N ARG A 317 -6.96 6.83 -12.78
CA ARG A 317 -7.34 6.89 -11.36
C ARG A 317 -8.75 7.43 -11.19
N LEU A 318 -9.71 6.62 -11.61
CA LEU A 318 -11.13 6.92 -11.48
C LEU A 318 -11.59 6.64 -10.05
N THR A 319 -12.30 7.60 -9.46
CA THR A 319 -12.95 7.45 -8.16
C THR A 319 -14.10 6.43 -8.25
N PRO A 320 -14.60 5.90 -7.11
CA PRO A 320 -15.81 5.09 -7.08
C PRO A 320 -17.02 5.75 -7.78
N THR A 321 -17.17 7.08 -7.64
CA THR A 321 -18.25 7.84 -8.31
C THR A 321 -18.07 7.86 -9.83
N GLU A 322 -16.86 8.16 -10.31
CA GLU A 322 -16.54 8.20 -11.74
C GLU A 322 -16.68 6.81 -12.38
N LEU A 323 -16.28 5.74 -11.67
CA LEU A 323 -16.45 4.36 -12.14
C LEU A 323 -17.92 3.99 -12.29
N ARG A 324 -18.75 4.27 -11.27
CA ARG A 324 -20.20 4.02 -11.33
C ARG A 324 -20.84 4.72 -12.51
N LYS A 325 -20.50 5.99 -12.72
CA LYS A 325 -20.95 6.77 -13.88
C LYS A 325 -20.50 6.14 -15.19
N GLN A 326 -19.25 5.69 -15.29
CA GLN A 326 -18.74 5.04 -16.49
C GLN A 326 -19.47 3.72 -16.78
N PHE A 327 -19.76 2.90 -15.77
CA PHE A 327 -20.52 1.67 -15.94
C PHE A 327 -21.96 1.94 -16.41
N GLU A 328 -22.60 2.98 -15.88
CA GLU A 328 -23.92 3.43 -16.32
C GLU A 328 -23.90 3.92 -17.78
N GLU A 329 -22.93 4.74 -18.16
CA GLU A 329 -22.74 5.23 -19.54
C GLU A 329 -22.47 4.09 -20.54
N MET A 330 -21.80 3.02 -20.09
CA MET A 330 -21.60 1.80 -20.88
C MET A 330 -22.85 0.92 -20.95
N GLY A 331 -23.92 1.25 -20.22
CA GLY A 331 -25.15 0.45 -20.13
C GLY A 331 -24.93 -0.91 -19.49
N ALA A 332 -23.99 -1.00 -18.53
CA ALA A 332 -23.68 -2.25 -17.84
C ALA A 332 -24.92 -2.75 -17.08
N ASP A 333 -25.34 -3.99 -17.35
CA ASP A 333 -26.37 -4.66 -16.56
C ASP A 333 -25.79 -5.59 -15.48
N VAL A 334 -24.46 -5.73 -15.47
CA VAL A 334 -23.66 -6.32 -14.40
C VAL A 334 -22.20 -5.88 -14.54
N VAL A 335 -21.54 -5.62 -13.42
CA VAL A 335 -20.10 -5.33 -13.40
C VAL A 335 -19.34 -6.44 -12.68
N LEU A 336 -18.28 -6.94 -13.31
CA LEU A 336 -17.33 -7.88 -12.69
C LEU A 336 -15.96 -7.23 -12.52
N ALA A 337 -15.39 -7.31 -11.33
CA ALA A 337 -14.05 -6.76 -11.05
C ALA A 337 -12.98 -7.85 -11.04
N PHE A 338 -11.84 -7.54 -11.66
CA PHE A 338 -10.63 -8.35 -11.61
C PHE A 338 -9.49 -7.51 -11.02
N GLN A 339 -9.14 -7.81 -9.77
CA GLN A 339 -7.97 -7.23 -9.10
C GLN A 339 -6.68 -7.83 -9.66
N THR A 340 -5.69 -6.99 -9.97
CA THR A 340 -4.36 -7.46 -10.34
C THR A 340 -3.25 -6.55 -9.85
N ARG A 341 -2.15 -7.15 -9.38
CA ARG A 341 -0.86 -6.46 -9.16
C ARG A 341 0.22 -6.88 -10.16
N ASN A 342 -0.12 -7.79 -11.08
CA ASN A 342 0.81 -8.41 -12.01
C ASN A 342 0.40 -8.13 -13.47
N PRO A 343 1.34 -8.22 -14.43
CA PRO A 343 1.00 -8.24 -15.85
C PRO A 343 -0.02 -9.33 -16.18
N THR A 344 -0.93 -9.03 -17.10
CA THR A 344 -2.00 -9.94 -17.49
C THR A 344 -1.50 -10.88 -18.58
N HIS A 345 -1.44 -12.17 -18.26
CA HIS A 345 -1.16 -13.24 -19.22
C HIS A 345 -2.43 -14.07 -19.48
N ALA A 346 -2.34 -15.11 -20.31
CA ALA A 346 -3.48 -15.91 -20.75
C ALA A 346 -4.28 -16.56 -19.62
N GLY A 347 -3.67 -16.77 -18.45
CA GLY A 347 -4.34 -17.35 -17.29
C GLY A 347 -5.34 -16.36 -16.72
N HIS A 348 -4.89 -15.13 -16.46
CA HIS A 348 -5.76 -14.03 -16.04
C HIS A 348 -6.84 -13.74 -17.09
N ALA A 349 -6.47 -13.68 -18.38
CA ALA A 349 -7.43 -13.49 -19.46
C ALA A 349 -8.48 -14.60 -19.53
N TYR A 350 -8.11 -15.86 -19.30
CA TYR A 350 -9.07 -16.96 -19.22
C TYR A 350 -10.06 -16.76 -18.07
N LEU A 351 -9.58 -16.41 -16.86
CA LEU A 351 -10.46 -16.14 -15.71
C LEU A 351 -11.47 -15.02 -16.05
N MET A 352 -10.99 -13.90 -16.58
CA MET A 352 -11.84 -12.75 -16.93
C MET A 352 -12.86 -13.07 -18.04
N ASN A 353 -12.41 -13.70 -19.13
CA ASN A 353 -13.28 -14.06 -20.25
C ASN A 353 -14.30 -15.14 -19.85
N ASN A 354 -13.89 -16.13 -19.06
CA ASN A 354 -14.81 -17.17 -18.59
C ASN A 354 -15.80 -16.63 -17.56
N ALA A 355 -15.38 -15.77 -16.63
CA ALA A 355 -16.27 -15.08 -15.71
C ALA A 355 -17.35 -14.29 -16.47
N ARG A 356 -16.94 -13.52 -17.48
CA ARG A 356 -17.89 -12.80 -18.34
C ARG A 356 -18.85 -13.74 -19.07
N GLN A 357 -18.34 -14.84 -19.62
CA GLN A 357 -19.15 -15.84 -20.31
C GLN A 357 -20.19 -16.50 -19.39
N GLN A 358 -19.81 -16.84 -18.15
CA GLN A 358 -20.74 -17.36 -17.14
C GLN A 358 -21.88 -16.38 -16.85
N LEU A 359 -21.59 -15.07 -16.79
CA LEU A 359 -22.63 -14.06 -16.61
C LEU A 359 -23.57 -13.97 -17.82
N ILE A 360 -23.06 -14.09 -19.05
CA ILE A 360 -23.90 -14.14 -20.25
C ILE A 360 -24.83 -15.36 -20.22
N GLU A 361 -24.30 -16.52 -19.80
CA GLU A 361 -25.06 -17.77 -19.64
C GLU A 361 -26.12 -17.67 -18.54
N GLN A 362 -25.85 -16.90 -17.47
CA GLN A 362 -26.82 -16.54 -16.43
C GLN A 362 -27.90 -15.54 -16.91
N GLY A 363 -27.76 -15.00 -18.13
CA GLY A 363 -28.78 -14.20 -18.80
C GLY A 363 -28.47 -12.71 -18.93
N TYR A 364 -27.39 -12.21 -18.30
CA TYR A 364 -26.93 -10.83 -18.45
C TYR A 364 -26.56 -10.55 -19.92
N LYS A 365 -26.93 -9.37 -20.41
CA LYS A 365 -26.80 -8.93 -21.81
C LYS A 365 -25.55 -8.08 -22.04
N ASN A 366 -25.13 -7.30 -21.04
CA ASN A 366 -23.97 -6.42 -21.16
C ASN A 366 -23.06 -6.46 -19.91
N PRO A 367 -22.41 -7.61 -19.61
CA PRO A 367 -21.42 -7.65 -18.54
C PRO A 367 -20.18 -6.82 -18.87
N VAL A 368 -19.87 -5.86 -18.01
CA VAL A 368 -18.69 -4.99 -18.11
C VAL A 368 -17.62 -5.43 -17.12
N LEU A 369 -16.44 -5.74 -17.64
CA LEU A 369 -15.26 -6.06 -16.86
C LEU A 369 -14.60 -4.75 -16.38
N TRP A 370 -14.35 -4.65 -15.08
CA TRP A 370 -13.36 -3.72 -14.57
C TRP A 370 -12.04 -4.44 -14.36
N LEU A 371 -11.09 -4.21 -15.28
CA LEU A 371 -9.70 -4.59 -15.10
C LEU A 371 -9.06 -3.56 -14.16
N SER A 372 -8.79 -4.01 -12.93
CA SER A 372 -8.47 -3.13 -11.81
C SER A 372 -7.04 -3.35 -11.32
N PRO A 373 -6.02 -2.79 -12.00
CA PRO A 373 -4.66 -2.84 -11.52
C PRO A 373 -4.52 -2.05 -10.21
N LEU A 374 -3.83 -2.63 -9.22
CA LEU A 374 -3.43 -1.91 -8.01
C LEU A 374 -2.35 -0.88 -8.35
N GLY A 375 -2.52 0.36 -7.88
CA GLY A 375 -1.63 1.48 -8.16
C GLY A 375 -0.89 2.08 -6.95
N GLY A 376 -1.33 1.78 -5.72
CA GLY A 376 -0.59 2.17 -4.54
C GLY A 376 0.72 1.37 -4.40
N TRP A 377 1.37 1.52 -3.24
CA TRP A 377 2.66 0.91 -2.96
C TRP A 377 2.69 -0.60 -3.24
N THR A 378 3.78 -1.06 -3.84
CA THR A 378 4.10 -2.47 -4.06
C THR A 378 5.56 -2.73 -3.71
N LYS A 379 5.86 -3.98 -3.33
CA LYS A 379 7.24 -4.42 -3.05
C LYS A 379 8.15 -4.28 -4.28
N GLU A 380 9.45 -4.11 -4.03
CA GLU A 380 10.44 -3.72 -5.06
C GLU A 380 10.56 -4.67 -6.25
N ASP A 381 10.35 -5.99 -6.06
CA ASP A 381 10.47 -6.97 -7.15
C ASP A 381 9.16 -7.19 -7.93
N ASP A 382 8.07 -6.48 -7.61
CA ASP A 382 6.88 -6.46 -8.46
C ASP A 382 7.13 -5.62 -9.73
N VAL A 383 6.33 -5.85 -10.77
CA VAL A 383 6.47 -5.08 -12.02
C VAL A 383 5.91 -3.66 -11.79
N PRO A 384 6.66 -2.60 -12.13
CA PRO A 384 6.25 -1.21 -11.98
C PRO A 384 4.86 -0.92 -12.56
N LEU A 385 4.14 0.02 -11.95
CA LEU A 385 2.77 0.38 -12.32
C LEU A 385 2.67 0.84 -13.77
N ASP A 386 3.54 1.73 -14.23
CA ASP A 386 3.55 2.25 -15.60
C ASP A 386 3.76 1.15 -16.64
N VAL A 387 4.61 0.16 -16.32
CA VAL A 387 4.85 -1.02 -17.16
C VAL A 387 3.59 -1.89 -17.21
N ARG A 388 2.93 -2.13 -16.07
CA ARG A 388 1.69 -2.92 -15.99
C ARG A 388 0.55 -2.26 -16.76
N VAL A 389 0.35 -0.95 -16.61
CA VAL A 389 -0.72 -0.23 -17.32
C VAL A 389 -0.48 -0.25 -18.83
N ARG A 390 0.75 0.04 -19.31
CA ARG A 390 1.07 -0.09 -20.75
C ARG A 390 0.88 -1.51 -21.27
N GLN A 391 1.22 -2.52 -20.46
CA GLN A 391 0.96 -3.92 -20.79
C GLN A 391 -0.54 -4.23 -20.86
N HIS A 392 -1.36 -3.65 -19.97
CA HIS A 392 -2.82 -3.79 -19.96
C HIS A 392 -3.49 -3.06 -21.14
N GLU A 393 -2.98 -1.90 -21.55
CA GLU A 393 -3.43 -1.25 -22.79
C GLU A 393 -3.12 -2.13 -24.01
N ALA A 394 -1.94 -2.74 -24.04
CA ALA A 394 -1.50 -3.59 -25.14
C ALA A 394 -2.40 -4.84 -25.30
N ILE A 395 -2.76 -5.52 -24.22
CA ILE A 395 -3.66 -6.70 -24.28
C ILE A 395 -5.10 -6.32 -24.72
N LEU A 396 -5.58 -5.12 -24.37
CA LEU A 396 -6.90 -4.62 -24.77
C LEU A 396 -6.91 -4.22 -26.24
N ARG A 397 -5.87 -3.52 -26.68
CA ARG A 397 -5.68 -3.13 -28.09
C ARG A 397 -5.59 -4.35 -29.00
N ASP A 398 -4.86 -5.38 -28.58
CA ASP A 398 -4.57 -6.55 -29.40
C ASP A 398 -5.62 -7.68 -29.23
N GLY A 399 -6.73 -7.42 -28.52
CA GLY A 399 -7.91 -8.29 -28.49
C GLY A 399 -7.82 -9.53 -27.60
N MET A 400 -6.92 -9.54 -26.60
CA MET A 400 -6.86 -10.60 -25.60
C MET A 400 -8.00 -10.50 -24.56
N LEU A 401 -8.44 -9.27 -24.32
CA LEU A 401 -9.67 -8.91 -23.62
C LEU A 401 -10.48 -8.00 -24.54
N ASP A 402 -11.81 -8.08 -24.49
CA ASP A 402 -12.66 -7.20 -25.27
C ASP A 402 -12.62 -5.77 -24.73
N LYS A 403 -12.09 -4.84 -25.53
CA LYS A 403 -12.00 -3.42 -25.15
C LYS A 403 -13.38 -2.77 -25.00
N ALA A 404 -14.38 -3.20 -25.76
CA ALA A 404 -15.71 -2.57 -25.73
C ALA A 404 -16.45 -2.85 -24.42
N SER A 405 -16.23 -4.01 -23.81
CA SER A 405 -16.82 -4.40 -22.54
C SER A 405 -15.85 -4.34 -21.36
N THR A 406 -14.78 -3.54 -21.43
CA THR A 406 -13.78 -3.44 -20.36
C THR A 406 -13.44 -2.00 -19.99
N VAL A 407 -13.50 -1.69 -18.70
CA VAL A 407 -12.92 -0.49 -18.09
C VAL A 407 -11.56 -0.85 -17.50
N LEU A 408 -10.51 -0.13 -17.92
CA LEU A 408 -9.20 -0.16 -17.28
C LEU A 408 -9.09 1.03 -16.34
N ALA A 409 -9.07 0.77 -15.02
CA ALA A 409 -8.93 1.83 -14.03
C ALA A 409 -8.12 1.35 -12.82
N ILE A 410 -7.18 2.19 -12.40
CA ILE A 410 -6.25 1.96 -11.29
C ILE A 410 -6.99 2.07 -9.96
N TRP A 411 -6.77 1.10 -9.09
CA TRP A 411 -7.23 1.13 -7.70
C TRP A 411 -6.10 1.64 -6.78
N PRO A 412 -6.30 2.71 -5.99
CA PRO A 412 -5.20 3.45 -5.37
C PRO A 412 -4.60 2.84 -4.10
N SER A 413 -5.21 1.79 -3.53
CA SER A 413 -4.74 1.21 -2.26
C SER A 413 -3.29 0.70 -2.33
N PRO A 414 -2.51 0.83 -1.24
CA PRO A 414 -1.30 0.04 -1.04
C PRO A 414 -1.60 -1.46 -1.10
N MET A 415 -0.63 -2.24 -1.60
CA MET A 415 -0.63 -3.70 -1.50
C MET A 415 0.02 -4.10 -0.17
N ILE A 416 -0.75 -4.69 0.74
CA ILE A 416 -0.20 -5.07 2.06
C ILE A 416 0.37 -6.49 2.08
N TYR A 417 0.00 -7.36 1.13
CA TYR A 417 0.36 -8.78 1.06
C TYR A 417 -0.15 -9.65 2.23
N ALA A 418 -1.36 -9.35 2.72
CA ALA A 418 -2.00 -10.03 3.86
C ALA A 418 -3.00 -11.15 3.47
N GLY A 419 -2.87 -11.70 2.25
CA GLY A 419 -3.55 -12.95 1.84
C GLY A 419 -5.08 -12.94 2.05
N PRO A 420 -5.65 -13.93 2.77
CA PRO A 420 -7.10 -14.04 3.01
C PRO A 420 -7.74 -12.85 3.72
N ARG A 421 -6.97 -12.07 4.48
CA ARG A 421 -7.47 -10.86 5.14
C ARG A 421 -7.54 -9.70 4.15
N GLU A 422 -6.52 -9.56 3.31
CA GLU A 422 -6.47 -8.49 2.33
C GLU A 422 -7.43 -8.70 1.14
N VAL A 423 -7.68 -9.94 0.70
CA VAL A 423 -8.60 -10.17 -0.41
C VAL A 423 -10.03 -9.71 -0.10
N GLN A 424 -10.43 -9.72 1.18
CA GLN A 424 -11.67 -9.11 1.63
C GLN A 424 -11.68 -7.59 1.38
N TRP A 425 -10.57 -6.90 1.67
CA TRP A 425 -10.39 -5.47 1.38
C TRP A 425 -10.44 -5.19 -0.13
N HIS A 426 -9.79 -6.04 -0.93
CA HIS A 426 -9.80 -5.95 -2.39
C HIS A 426 -11.23 -6.05 -2.94
N ALA A 427 -12.04 -6.96 -2.40
CA ALA A 427 -13.43 -7.18 -2.78
C ALA A 427 -14.36 -6.06 -2.33
N LYS A 428 -14.29 -5.68 -1.04
CA LYS A 428 -15.09 -4.59 -0.44
C LYS A 428 -14.89 -3.26 -1.20
N SER A 429 -13.65 -2.89 -1.50
CA SER A 429 -13.37 -1.68 -2.28
C SER A 429 -14.04 -1.68 -3.65
N ARG A 430 -14.16 -2.86 -4.28
CA ARG A 430 -14.80 -3.02 -5.59
C ARG A 430 -16.32 -2.96 -5.50
N LYS A 431 -16.90 -3.54 -4.44
CA LYS A 431 -18.31 -3.36 -4.09
C LYS A 431 -18.65 -1.87 -3.95
N ASN A 432 -17.81 -1.11 -3.23
CA ASN A 432 -17.98 0.34 -3.05
C ASN A 432 -17.93 1.15 -4.37
N ALA A 433 -17.15 0.70 -5.36
CA ALA A 433 -17.14 1.28 -6.70
C ALA A 433 -18.17 0.71 -7.68
N GLY A 434 -19.08 -0.16 -7.22
CA GLY A 434 -20.22 -0.62 -8.00
C GLY A 434 -20.02 -1.95 -8.74
N ALA A 435 -18.92 -2.67 -8.54
CA ALA A 435 -18.82 -4.04 -9.01
C ALA A 435 -19.91 -4.91 -8.34
N SER A 436 -20.57 -5.79 -9.08
CA SER A 436 -21.57 -6.75 -8.57
C SER A 436 -20.97 -8.14 -8.33
N PHE A 437 -19.89 -8.46 -9.06
CA PHE A 437 -19.12 -9.69 -8.95
C PHE A 437 -17.64 -9.39 -8.75
N PHE A 438 -16.97 -10.24 -7.98
CA PHE A 438 -15.51 -10.21 -7.81
C PHE A 438 -14.88 -11.53 -8.22
N VAL A 439 -13.92 -11.46 -9.14
CA VAL A 439 -13.18 -12.62 -9.63
C VAL A 439 -12.00 -12.90 -8.73
N VAL A 440 -11.93 -14.12 -8.17
CA VAL A 440 -10.85 -14.53 -7.26
C VAL A 440 -10.26 -15.88 -7.67
N GLY A 441 -8.92 -15.94 -7.69
CA GLY A 441 -8.15 -17.14 -8.00
C GLY A 441 -7.51 -17.80 -6.76
N ARG A 442 -6.49 -18.63 -7.00
CA ARG A 442 -5.64 -19.20 -5.93
C ARG A 442 -4.70 -18.12 -5.37
N ASP A 443 -4.48 -18.18 -4.07
CA ASP A 443 -3.50 -17.39 -3.31
C ASP A 443 -3.63 -15.88 -3.56
N PRO A 444 -4.87 -15.32 -3.49
CA PRO A 444 -5.07 -13.91 -3.71
C PRO A 444 -4.37 -13.14 -2.61
N ALA A 445 -3.68 -12.07 -3.00
CA ALA A 445 -2.89 -11.24 -2.09
C ALA A 445 -1.77 -11.96 -1.32
N GLY A 446 -1.40 -13.18 -1.71
CA GLY A 446 -0.35 -13.94 -1.06
C GLY A 446 1.07 -13.45 -1.40
N ILE A 447 2.00 -13.89 -0.56
CA ILE A 447 3.44 -13.74 -0.70
C ILE A 447 4.13 -14.98 -0.09
N LYS A 448 5.38 -15.20 -0.47
CA LYS A 448 6.22 -16.26 0.09
C LYS A 448 6.88 -15.79 1.40
N ARG A 449 7.25 -16.75 2.25
CA ARG A 449 8.04 -16.51 3.45
C ARG A 449 9.43 -15.96 3.08
N SER A 450 10.02 -15.16 3.96
CA SER A 450 11.36 -14.59 3.77
C SER A 450 12.50 -15.50 4.27
N ASP A 451 12.21 -16.51 5.10
CA ASP A 451 13.18 -17.32 5.87
C ASP A 451 13.91 -18.40 5.04
N GLY A 452 14.02 -18.21 3.73
CA GLY A 452 14.70 -19.13 2.80
C GLY A 452 13.89 -20.38 2.44
N ASP A 453 12.92 -20.77 3.27
CA ASP A 453 11.88 -21.73 2.93
C ASP A 453 10.89 -21.04 1.95
N LYS A 454 10.84 -21.49 0.70
CA LYS A 454 10.13 -20.77 -0.39
C LYS A 454 8.64 -21.04 -0.43
N ASP A 455 8.08 -21.49 0.68
CA ASP A 455 6.67 -21.79 0.84
C ASP A 455 5.83 -20.50 0.89
N ASP A 456 4.57 -20.64 0.47
CA ASP A 456 3.58 -19.56 0.53
C ASP A 456 3.23 -19.30 2.01
N ILE A 457 3.09 -18.03 2.44
CA ILE A 457 2.67 -17.71 3.82
C ILE A 457 1.26 -18.24 4.10
N TYR A 458 0.39 -18.19 3.08
CA TYR A 458 -1.02 -18.57 3.18
C TYR A 458 -1.30 -19.82 2.36
N ALA A 459 -2.22 -20.65 2.86
CA ALA A 459 -2.73 -21.75 2.06
C ALA A 459 -3.50 -21.20 0.85
N GLY A 460 -3.17 -21.68 -0.36
CA GLY A 460 -3.61 -21.08 -1.61
C GLY A 460 -5.13 -21.02 -1.82
N ASP A 461 -5.94 -21.79 -1.08
CA ASP A 461 -7.40 -21.78 -1.21
C ASP A 461 -8.10 -20.92 -0.15
N HIS A 462 -7.41 -20.53 0.94
CA HIS A 462 -8.02 -19.83 2.06
C HIS A 462 -8.63 -18.48 1.67
N GLY A 463 -7.98 -17.73 0.77
CA GLY A 463 -8.52 -16.44 0.32
C GLY A 463 -9.89 -16.56 -0.31
N ARG A 464 -10.14 -17.63 -1.08
CA ARG A 464 -11.46 -17.89 -1.68
C ARG A 464 -12.47 -18.25 -0.60
N PHE A 465 -12.11 -19.16 0.30
CA PHE A 465 -13.03 -19.65 1.35
C PHE A 465 -13.41 -18.56 2.34
N VAL A 466 -12.45 -17.77 2.82
CA VAL A 466 -12.68 -16.68 3.75
C VAL A 466 -13.59 -15.62 3.12
N LEU A 467 -13.40 -15.31 1.84
CA LEU A 467 -14.20 -14.29 1.16
C LEU A 467 -15.69 -14.65 1.07
N HIS A 468 -16.03 -15.93 0.89
CA HIS A 468 -17.43 -16.42 0.89
C HIS A 468 -18.11 -16.35 2.27
N MET A 469 -17.35 -16.20 3.35
CA MET A 469 -17.87 -16.16 4.73
C MET A 469 -17.58 -14.81 5.40
N ALA A 470 -17.15 -13.81 4.62
CA ALA A 470 -16.69 -12.54 5.15
C ALA A 470 -17.89 -11.70 5.65
N PRO A 471 -17.86 -11.19 6.90
CA PRO A 471 -18.95 -10.40 7.44
C PRO A 471 -19.13 -9.09 6.64
N GLY A 472 -20.38 -8.72 6.33
CA GLY A 472 -20.73 -7.54 5.53
C GLY A 472 -20.60 -7.72 4.00
N MET A 473 -20.31 -8.94 3.55
CA MET A 473 -20.15 -9.32 2.14
C MET A 473 -21.21 -10.32 1.67
N GLU A 474 -22.26 -10.55 2.46
CA GLU A 474 -23.30 -11.57 2.23
C GLU A 474 -24.00 -11.38 0.88
N ASP A 475 -24.22 -10.13 0.47
CA ASP A 475 -24.87 -9.77 -0.80
C ASP A 475 -23.89 -9.56 -1.97
N PHE A 476 -22.59 -9.84 -1.78
CA PHE A 476 -21.57 -9.62 -2.81
C PHE A 476 -21.16 -10.93 -3.49
N ASN A 477 -21.31 -10.99 -4.81
CA ASN A 477 -21.12 -12.24 -5.55
C ASN A 477 -19.64 -12.52 -5.84
N ILE A 478 -19.18 -13.73 -5.54
CA ILE A 478 -17.78 -14.14 -5.72
C ILE A 478 -17.67 -15.20 -6.82
N LEU A 479 -16.90 -14.92 -7.87
CA LEU A 479 -16.57 -15.88 -8.93
C LEU A 479 -15.20 -16.52 -8.64
N SER A 480 -15.25 -17.71 -8.06
CA SER A 480 -14.06 -18.46 -7.63
C SER A 480 -13.54 -19.38 -8.72
N PHE A 481 -12.24 -19.25 -9.03
CA PHE A 481 -11.57 -20.10 -10.02
C PHE A 481 -10.49 -20.96 -9.38
N SER A 482 -10.39 -22.20 -9.87
CA SER A 482 -9.27 -23.09 -9.58
C SER A 482 -8.06 -22.76 -10.45
N LYS A 483 -6.90 -23.32 -10.09
CA LYS A 483 -5.67 -23.14 -10.87
C LYS A 483 -5.85 -23.63 -12.31
N VAL A 484 -5.43 -22.80 -13.26
CA VAL A 484 -5.44 -23.11 -14.70
C VAL A 484 -4.02 -23.37 -15.22
N TYR A 485 -3.94 -24.17 -16.28
CA TYR A 485 -2.70 -24.65 -16.90
C TYR A 485 -2.76 -24.41 -18.41
N TYR A 486 -1.59 -24.28 -19.02
CA TYR A 486 -1.48 -24.10 -20.47
C TYR A 486 -1.57 -25.46 -21.15
N ASP A 487 -2.59 -25.65 -21.99
CA ASP A 487 -2.78 -26.87 -22.78
C ASP A 487 -1.97 -26.77 -24.08
N VAL A 488 -1.00 -27.67 -24.27
CA VAL A 488 -0.11 -27.64 -25.44
C VAL A 488 -0.79 -28.05 -26.73
N GLN A 489 -1.97 -28.69 -26.66
CA GLN A 489 -2.68 -29.19 -27.84
C GLN A 489 -3.46 -28.08 -28.56
N ASP A 490 -4.05 -27.14 -27.80
CA ASP A 490 -4.88 -26.06 -28.37
C ASP A 490 -4.42 -24.65 -27.97
N HIS A 491 -3.31 -24.53 -27.25
CA HIS A 491 -2.65 -23.28 -26.89
C HIS A 491 -3.52 -22.35 -26.03
N LYS A 492 -4.36 -22.94 -25.18
CA LYS A 492 -5.26 -22.21 -24.27
C LYS A 492 -5.02 -22.56 -22.81
N MET A 493 -5.30 -21.60 -21.95
CA MET A 493 -5.36 -21.83 -20.51
C MET A 493 -6.69 -22.47 -20.14
N LYS A 494 -6.67 -23.50 -19.30
CA LYS A 494 -7.88 -24.17 -18.78
C LYS A 494 -7.58 -25.01 -17.52
N PRO A 495 -8.58 -25.52 -16.79
CA PRO A 495 -8.36 -26.50 -15.74
C PRO A 495 -7.65 -27.76 -16.26
N MET A 496 -6.78 -28.36 -15.43
CA MET A 496 -6.05 -29.57 -15.83
C MET A 496 -6.98 -30.77 -15.95
N ASP A 497 -6.95 -31.43 -17.10
CA ASP A 497 -7.55 -32.74 -17.30
C ASP A 497 -6.59 -33.83 -16.79
N LYS A 498 -7.02 -34.53 -15.73
CA LYS A 498 -6.20 -35.54 -15.05
C LYS A 498 -5.89 -36.77 -15.92
N SER A 499 -6.63 -37.01 -17.00
CA SER A 499 -6.41 -38.13 -17.92
C SER A 499 -5.23 -37.90 -18.88
N ARG A 500 -4.86 -36.64 -19.11
CA ARG A 500 -3.81 -36.23 -20.06
C ARG A 500 -2.86 -35.18 -19.48
N LYS A 501 -2.43 -35.38 -18.23
CA LYS A 501 -1.60 -34.42 -17.48
C LYS A 501 -0.35 -33.97 -18.22
N GLN A 502 0.24 -34.83 -19.04
CA GLN A 502 1.42 -34.55 -19.86
C GLN A 502 1.22 -33.42 -20.90
N ASP A 503 -0.04 -33.13 -21.27
CA ASP A 503 -0.37 -32.07 -22.21
C ASP A 503 -0.51 -30.69 -21.54
N PHE A 504 -0.32 -30.59 -20.23
CA PHE A 504 -0.50 -29.35 -19.47
C PHE A 504 0.80 -28.83 -18.89
N LEU A 505 1.12 -27.56 -19.19
CA LEU A 505 2.29 -26.86 -18.67
C LEU A 505 1.90 -25.86 -17.59
N SER A 506 2.71 -25.78 -16.53
CA SER A 506 2.55 -24.78 -15.47
C SER A 506 3.56 -23.64 -15.65
N ILE A 507 3.15 -22.51 -16.22
CA ILE A 507 4.05 -21.35 -16.44
C ILE A 507 4.10 -20.47 -15.18
N SER A 508 5.16 -20.59 -14.38
CA SER A 508 5.33 -19.80 -13.16
C SER A 508 5.78 -18.36 -13.46
N GLY A 509 5.54 -17.44 -12.51
CA GLY A 509 6.06 -16.08 -12.58
C GLY A 509 7.59 -16.04 -12.73
N SER A 510 8.32 -16.90 -12.01
CA SER A 510 9.78 -17.01 -12.16
C SER A 510 10.20 -17.43 -13.57
N ARG A 511 9.44 -18.35 -14.21
CA ARG A 511 9.70 -18.78 -15.58
C ARG A 511 9.42 -17.65 -16.58
N MET A 512 8.30 -16.94 -16.41
CA MET A 512 7.97 -15.75 -17.20
C MET A 512 9.10 -14.70 -17.15
N ARG A 513 9.57 -14.36 -15.94
CA ARG A 513 10.67 -13.42 -15.71
C ARG A 513 11.95 -13.85 -16.43
N LYS A 514 12.31 -15.12 -16.34
CA LYS A 514 13.48 -15.68 -17.02
C LYS A 514 13.38 -15.51 -18.54
N MET A 515 12.26 -15.89 -19.13
CA MET A 515 12.05 -15.79 -20.59
C MET A 515 12.14 -14.35 -21.09
N ALA A 516 11.56 -13.40 -20.34
CA ALA A 516 11.59 -11.99 -20.73
C ALA A 516 12.98 -11.38 -20.60
N ARG A 517 13.76 -11.69 -19.55
CA ARG A 517 15.18 -11.27 -19.43
C ARG A 517 16.04 -11.78 -20.57
N GLU A 518 15.84 -13.04 -20.97
CA GLU A 518 16.54 -13.66 -22.08
C GLU A 518 16.05 -13.16 -23.46
N GLY A 519 15.02 -12.29 -23.50
CA GLY A 519 14.45 -11.76 -24.73
C GLY A 519 13.78 -12.83 -25.60
N LEU A 520 13.36 -13.95 -25.00
CA LEU A 520 12.78 -15.07 -25.74
C LEU A 520 11.48 -14.63 -26.41
N GLN A 521 11.33 -15.05 -27.66
CA GLN A 521 10.16 -14.78 -28.47
C GLN A 521 9.28 -16.02 -28.60
N LYS A 522 8.14 -15.88 -29.27
CA LYS A 522 7.20 -16.99 -29.52
C LYS A 522 7.91 -18.22 -30.09
N CYS A 523 7.42 -19.41 -29.76
CA CYS A 523 7.93 -20.65 -30.33
C CYS A 523 7.72 -20.71 -31.86
N ASP A 524 8.66 -21.36 -32.56
CA ASP A 524 8.56 -21.60 -33.99
C ASP A 524 7.57 -22.73 -34.27
N GLY A 525 6.38 -22.35 -34.76
CA GLY A 525 5.26 -23.27 -34.98
C GLY A 525 4.54 -23.67 -33.69
N ASP A 526 3.64 -24.65 -33.83
CA ASP A 526 2.68 -25.00 -32.77
C ASP A 526 3.25 -25.96 -31.69
N LYS A 527 4.48 -26.47 -31.86
CA LYS A 527 5.05 -27.46 -30.93
C LYS A 527 5.95 -26.82 -29.89
N ILE A 528 5.66 -27.06 -28.61
CA ILE A 528 6.55 -26.71 -27.50
C ILE A 528 7.72 -27.70 -27.46
N PRO A 529 9.00 -27.24 -27.39
CA PRO A 529 10.16 -28.12 -27.33
C PRO A 529 10.15 -29.07 -26.12
N ALA A 530 10.72 -30.27 -26.29
CA ALA A 530 10.90 -31.20 -25.17
C ALA A 530 11.86 -30.61 -24.11
N GLY A 531 11.54 -30.79 -22.82
CA GLY A 531 12.33 -30.23 -21.71
C GLY A 531 12.15 -28.73 -21.48
N TRP A 532 11.19 -28.08 -22.14
CA TRP A 532 10.93 -26.64 -22.02
C TRP A 532 10.63 -26.18 -20.58
N GLU A 533 10.01 -27.02 -19.75
CA GLU A 533 9.73 -26.65 -18.36
C GLU A 533 11.02 -26.43 -17.53
N ASP A 534 12.04 -27.26 -17.75
CA ASP A 534 13.33 -27.14 -17.06
C ASP A 534 14.16 -25.99 -17.64
N LYS A 535 14.17 -25.88 -18.98
CA LYS A 535 14.92 -24.85 -19.71
C LYS A 535 14.06 -24.25 -20.82
N PRO A 536 13.32 -23.15 -20.54
CA PRO A 536 12.51 -22.50 -21.56
C PRO A 536 13.40 -21.89 -22.65
N THR A 537 13.03 -22.09 -23.91
CA THR A 537 13.78 -21.59 -25.09
C THR A 537 12.94 -20.66 -25.98
N CYS A 538 11.64 -20.56 -25.72
CA CYS A 538 10.68 -19.73 -26.42
C CYS A 538 9.44 -19.48 -25.55
N VAL A 539 8.56 -18.60 -25.98
CA VAL A 539 7.29 -18.29 -25.30
C VAL A 539 6.16 -19.09 -25.94
N PRO A 540 5.37 -19.86 -25.16
CA PRO A 540 4.24 -20.61 -25.68
C PRO A 540 3.23 -19.71 -26.39
N GLN A 541 2.70 -20.19 -27.51
CA GLN A 541 1.74 -19.45 -28.33
C GLN A 541 0.49 -19.09 -27.52
N GLY A 542 -0.03 -17.88 -27.72
CA GLY A 542 -1.23 -17.42 -27.01
C GLY A 542 -1.02 -17.11 -25.52
N PHE A 543 0.18 -17.30 -24.95
CA PHE A 543 0.45 -16.97 -23.53
C PHE A 543 0.30 -15.48 -23.22
N MET A 544 0.74 -14.61 -24.13
CA MET A 544 0.56 -13.16 -24.07
C MET A 544 0.60 -12.61 -25.50
N VAL A 545 -0.12 -11.51 -25.78
CA VAL A 545 0.00 -10.81 -27.07
C VAL A 545 1.41 -10.28 -27.25
N LYS A 546 1.89 -10.23 -28.51
CA LYS A 546 3.27 -9.84 -28.83
C LYS A 546 3.63 -8.47 -28.26
N SER A 547 2.79 -7.47 -28.46
CA SER A 547 3.09 -6.11 -28.02
C SER A 547 3.18 -5.99 -26.49
N GLY A 548 2.32 -6.73 -25.77
CA GLY A 548 2.40 -6.84 -24.31
C GLY A 548 3.66 -7.58 -23.85
N TRP A 549 4.08 -8.62 -24.58
CA TRP A 549 5.31 -9.35 -24.28
C TRP A 549 6.58 -8.54 -24.55
N ASP A 550 6.60 -7.75 -25.63
CA ASP A 550 7.73 -6.85 -25.95
C ASP A 550 7.93 -5.80 -24.84
N ILE A 551 6.85 -5.28 -24.23
CA ILE A 551 6.93 -4.41 -23.05
C ILE A 551 7.57 -5.13 -21.86
N MET A 552 7.21 -6.40 -21.64
CA MET A 552 7.83 -7.19 -20.57
C MET A 552 9.32 -7.44 -20.81
N ILE A 553 9.73 -7.71 -22.06
CA ILE A 553 11.15 -7.82 -22.43
C ILE A 553 11.88 -6.51 -22.14
N ASP A 554 11.34 -5.38 -22.60
CA ASP A 554 11.94 -4.05 -22.38
C ASP A 554 12.16 -3.77 -20.89
N TYR A 555 11.16 -4.05 -20.06
CA TYR A 555 11.29 -3.92 -18.60
C TYR A 555 12.38 -4.84 -18.04
N TYR A 556 12.30 -6.15 -18.30
CA TYR A 556 13.21 -7.11 -17.67
C TYR A 556 14.66 -7.03 -18.17
N GLN A 557 14.90 -6.50 -19.37
CA GLN A 557 16.25 -6.21 -19.86
C GLN A 557 16.81 -4.88 -19.33
N ASN A 558 15.94 -3.98 -18.86
CA ASN A 558 16.32 -2.66 -18.36
C ASN A 558 15.80 -2.40 -16.93
N VAL A 559 15.80 -3.42 -16.06
CA VAL A 559 15.13 -3.34 -14.74
C VAL A 559 15.67 -2.22 -13.84
N ASN A 560 16.95 -1.88 -13.95
CA ASN A 560 17.61 -0.82 -13.18
C ASN A 560 17.46 0.57 -13.81
N SER A 561 16.67 0.71 -14.88
CA SER A 561 16.49 2.01 -15.52
C SER A 561 15.69 2.94 -14.61
N PRO A 562 16.12 4.19 -14.41
CA PRO A 562 15.43 5.15 -13.56
C PRO A 562 14.10 5.64 -14.17
N ARG A 563 13.71 5.19 -15.37
CA ARG A 563 12.46 5.60 -16.04
C ARG A 563 11.20 4.93 -15.51
N TRP A 564 11.33 3.83 -14.77
CA TRP A 564 10.18 3.07 -14.28
C TRP A 564 9.54 3.72 -13.06
N ILE A 565 8.23 3.62 -12.94
CA ILE A 565 7.48 4.17 -11.81
C ILE A 565 6.97 2.97 -11.00
N PRO A 566 7.68 2.56 -9.92
CA PRO A 566 7.36 1.32 -9.22
C PRO A 566 5.89 1.27 -8.77
N PHE A 567 5.41 2.37 -8.19
CA PHE A 567 4.04 2.61 -7.75
C PHE A 567 3.73 4.12 -7.84
N ALA A 568 2.49 4.50 -7.57
CA ALA A 568 2.08 5.91 -7.60
C ALA A 568 2.86 6.74 -6.56
N THR A 569 3.73 7.65 -7.01
CA THR A 569 4.44 8.61 -6.16
C THR A 569 4.10 10.01 -6.65
N GLN A 570 3.84 10.95 -5.74
CA GLN A 570 3.41 12.29 -6.15
C GLN A 570 4.58 13.06 -6.75
N PHE A 571 4.50 13.36 -8.05
CA PHE A 571 5.40 14.30 -8.69
C PHE A 571 4.86 15.72 -8.51
N SER A 572 5.68 16.54 -7.87
CA SER A 572 5.38 17.94 -7.61
C SER A 572 6.40 18.83 -8.31
N LYS A 573 6.04 20.09 -8.53
CA LYS A 573 7.02 21.09 -8.98
C LYS A 573 7.85 21.48 -7.77
N ALA A 574 9.17 21.41 -7.92
CA ALA A 574 10.09 21.93 -6.93
C ALA A 574 9.83 23.42 -6.67
N VAL A 575 9.90 23.84 -5.40
CA VAL A 575 9.90 25.25 -5.00
C VAL A 575 11.31 25.80 -5.25
N VAL A 576 11.56 26.25 -6.48
CA VAL A 576 12.87 26.76 -6.92
C VAL A 576 12.84 28.28 -6.99
N ASP A 577 13.97 28.91 -6.67
CA ASP A 577 14.14 30.35 -6.84
C ASP A 577 13.90 30.77 -8.31
N THR A 578 13.14 31.84 -8.51
CA THR A 578 12.87 32.40 -9.84
C THR A 578 13.72 33.64 -10.15
N SER A 579 14.49 34.13 -9.18
CA SER A 579 15.32 35.33 -9.34
C SER A 579 16.64 35.06 -10.06
N ARG A 580 17.13 33.82 -10.04
CA ARG A 580 18.31 33.34 -10.76
C ARG A 580 17.94 32.47 -11.96
N VAL A 581 18.88 32.33 -12.89
CA VAL A 581 18.73 31.43 -14.03
C VAL A 581 19.14 30.02 -13.58
N PHE A 582 18.20 29.09 -13.63
CA PHE A 582 18.44 27.67 -13.37
C PHE A 582 18.18 26.84 -14.63
N SER A 583 18.77 25.65 -14.68
CA SER A 583 18.27 24.57 -15.53
C SER A 583 18.03 23.33 -14.68
N SER A 584 16.82 22.80 -14.75
CA SER A 584 16.45 21.54 -14.10
C SER A 584 16.41 20.40 -15.11
N GLU A 585 16.93 19.24 -14.72
CA GLU A 585 16.80 17.97 -15.43
C GLU A 585 16.11 16.94 -14.51
N GLY A 586 15.48 15.91 -15.08
CA GLY A 586 14.77 14.89 -14.30
C GLY A 586 13.46 15.36 -13.66
N THR A 587 12.97 14.60 -12.66
CA THR A 587 11.68 14.88 -11.98
C THR A 587 11.88 15.02 -10.47
N PHE A 588 11.47 16.14 -9.89
CA PHE A 588 11.60 16.37 -8.45
C PHE A 588 10.94 15.26 -7.62
N GLY A 589 11.64 14.77 -6.59
CA GLY A 589 11.27 13.58 -5.82
C GLY A 589 11.78 12.25 -6.42
N ARG A 590 12.59 12.30 -7.49
CA ARG A 590 13.31 11.14 -8.05
C ARG A 590 14.82 11.35 -8.01
N THR A 591 15.54 10.23 -8.05
CA THR A 591 17.00 10.17 -8.08
C THR A 591 17.64 10.77 -9.35
N ASP A 592 16.84 11.06 -10.39
CA ASP A 592 17.32 11.66 -11.64
C ASP A 592 17.20 13.19 -11.67
N TYR A 593 16.59 13.80 -10.65
CA TYR A 593 16.44 15.25 -10.57
C TYR A 593 17.78 15.94 -10.31
N LYS A 594 18.09 16.93 -11.15
CA LYS A 594 19.27 17.80 -11.00
C LYS A 594 18.85 19.25 -11.14
N LEU A 595 19.16 20.07 -10.14
CA LEU A 595 19.05 21.52 -10.24
C LEU A 595 20.43 22.13 -10.47
N HIS A 596 20.64 22.66 -11.68
CA HIS A 596 21.88 23.32 -12.06
C HIS A 596 21.77 24.85 -11.97
N PHE A 597 22.86 25.48 -11.52
CA PHE A 597 22.97 26.92 -11.38
C PHE A 597 23.59 27.56 -12.63
N LYS A 598 23.11 28.75 -12.98
CA LYS A 598 23.75 29.60 -13.99
C LYS A 598 24.01 31.00 -13.45
N ASN A 599 25.06 31.63 -13.95
CA ASN A 599 25.31 33.05 -13.73
C ASN A 599 24.42 33.92 -14.64
N ASP A 600 24.52 35.25 -14.50
CA ASP A 600 23.74 36.21 -15.29
C ASP A 600 24.02 36.15 -16.80
N ASN A 601 25.17 35.60 -17.20
CA ASN A 601 25.53 35.37 -18.60
C ASN A 601 24.96 34.04 -19.15
N GLY A 602 24.28 33.24 -18.32
CA GLY A 602 23.74 31.93 -18.68
C GLY A 602 24.76 30.79 -18.66
N GLU A 603 25.97 31.02 -18.14
CA GLU A 603 27.01 30.01 -18.01
C GLU A 603 26.78 29.18 -16.74
N MET A 604 27.04 27.88 -16.82
CA MET A 604 26.90 26.96 -15.69
C MET A 604 27.93 27.27 -14.61
N ILE A 605 27.48 27.30 -13.35
CA ILE A 605 28.33 27.54 -12.17
C ILE A 605 28.05 26.50 -11.09
N SER A 606 29.01 26.29 -10.21
CA SER A 606 28.85 25.46 -9.02
C SER A 606 28.32 26.27 -7.83
N PRO A 607 27.24 25.81 -7.18
CA PRO A 607 26.79 26.42 -5.94
C PRO A 607 27.81 26.27 -4.81
N TRP A 608 28.62 25.21 -4.82
CA TRP A 608 29.65 24.99 -3.82
C TRP A 608 30.89 25.88 -4.04
N HIS A 609 31.33 26.06 -5.29
CA HIS A 609 32.62 26.70 -5.57
C HIS A 609 32.54 28.16 -6.03
N ASP A 610 31.56 28.50 -6.85
CA ASP A 610 31.56 29.77 -7.61
C ASP A 610 30.73 30.87 -6.93
N ILE A 611 29.87 30.51 -5.97
CA ILE A 611 29.15 31.48 -5.14
C ILE A 611 30.06 31.93 -3.99
N PRO A 612 30.30 33.25 -3.80
CA PRO A 612 31.14 33.72 -2.71
C PRO A 612 30.56 33.36 -1.33
N LEU A 613 31.42 32.99 -0.37
CA LEU A 613 31.02 32.76 1.03
C LEU A 613 30.36 34.00 1.66
N GLN A 614 30.81 35.21 1.30
CA GLN A 614 30.27 36.47 1.81
C GLN A 614 29.74 37.34 0.66
N PRO A 615 28.63 38.08 0.85
CA PRO A 615 28.05 38.94 -0.19
C PRO A 615 28.94 40.15 -0.55
N GLU A 616 28.93 40.55 -1.83
CA GLU A 616 29.78 41.64 -2.36
C GLU A 616 29.36 43.06 -1.91
N ALA A 617 28.09 43.27 -1.56
CA ALA A 617 27.54 44.58 -1.18
C ALA A 617 26.77 44.48 0.16
N SER A 618 27.09 45.39 1.11
CA SER A 618 26.58 45.56 2.51
C SER A 618 27.19 44.59 3.56
N SER A 619 28.14 45.00 4.42
CA SER A 619 28.13 45.95 5.57
C SER A 619 27.99 45.28 6.95
N GLY A 620 28.76 44.22 7.19
CA GLY A 620 29.14 43.68 8.49
C GLY A 620 30.16 42.56 8.30
N GLU A 621 31.23 42.49 9.09
CA GLU A 621 32.29 41.46 8.96
C GLU A 621 31.75 40.01 9.10
N ASN A 622 30.53 39.84 9.62
CA ASN A 622 29.93 38.55 10.01
C ASN A 622 28.64 38.19 9.23
N THR A 623 28.53 38.58 7.96
CA THR A 623 27.41 38.18 7.08
C THR A 623 27.88 37.14 6.06
N PHE A 624 27.07 36.10 5.83
CA PHE A 624 27.42 34.96 4.97
C PHE A 624 26.29 34.68 3.98
N ASN A 625 26.64 34.17 2.79
CA ASN A 625 25.67 33.66 1.82
C ASN A 625 25.30 32.23 2.17
N PHE A 626 24.03 31.98 2.46
CA PHE A 626 23.46 30.64 2.66
C PHE A 626 22.74 30.18 1.39
N ILE A 627 23.04 28.96 0.93
CA ILE A 627 22.37 28.35 -0.21
C ILE A 627 21.35 27.35 0.32
N VAL A 628 20.09 27.51 -0.05
CA VAL A 628 19.02 26.60 0.35
C VAL A 628 19.03 25.36 -0.52
N GLU A 629 19.11 24.19 0.09
CA GLU A 629 18.98 22.91 -0.58
C GLU A 629 17.61 22.28 -0.32
N ILE A 630 17.14 22.35 0.93
CA ILE A 630 15.84 21.83 1.34
C ILE A 630 15.00 22.97 1.93
N PRO A 631 13.98 23.45 1.21
CA PRO A 631 13.01 24.40 1.74
C PRO A 631 12.30 23.87 2.98
N LYS A 632 12.02 24.77 3.94
CA LYS A 632 11.18 24.48 5.11
C LYS A 632 9.86 23.83 4.71
N GLY A 633 9.50 22.73 5.34
CA GLY A 633 8.27 21.99 5.06
C GLY A 633 8.41 20.90 4.00
N ILE A 634 9.54 20.78 3.33
CA ILE A 634 9.83 19.72 2.35
C ILE A 634 10.65 18.62 3.02
N ALA A 635 10.26 17.35 2.84
CA ALA A 635 10.94 16.20 3.44
C ALA A 635 11.98 15.56 2.52
N HIS A 636 11.90 15.76 1.19
CA HIS A 636 12.90 15.24 0.25
C HIS A 636 14.31 15.72 0.64
N LYS A 637 15.24 14.78 0.88
CA LYS A 637 16.62 15.09 1.24
C LYS A 637 17.38 15.50 -0.03
N MET A 638 17.57 16.80 -0.21
CA MET A 638 18.22 17.41 -1.37
C MET A 638 19.55 18.01 -0.93
N GLU A 639 20.63 17.71 -1.66
CA GLU A 639 21.99 18.13 -1.33
C GLU A 639 22.81 18.36 -2.61
N VAL A 640 23.85 19.20 -2.54
CA VAL A 640 24.81 19.36 -3.62
C VAL A 640 25.58 18.06 -3.81
N ASN A 641 25.64 17.59 -5.05
CA ASN A 641 26.44 16.42 -5.37
C ASN A 641 27.92 16.83 -5.56
N LYS A 642 28.81 16.32 -4.71
CA LYS A 642 30.25 16.66 -4.74
C LYS A 642 30.99 16.15 -5.97
N GLU A 643 30.49 15.08 -6.60
CA GLU A 643 31.15 14.36 -7.70
C GLU A 643 30.67 14.82 -9.09
N GLU A 644 29.41 15.21 -9.19
CA GLU A 644 28.79 15.63 -10.45
C GLU A 644 29.29 17.01 -10.90
N ARG A 645 29.45 17.15 -12.21
CA ARG A 645 29.97 18.37 -12.81
C ARG A 645 29.08 19.58 -12.46
N TYR A 646 29.70 20.65 -11.97
CA TYR A 646 29.04 21.86 -11.45
C TYR A 646 28.22 21.67 -10.16
N ASN A 647 28.40 20.58 -9.43
CA ASN A 647 27.75 20.29 -8.15
C ASN A 647 26.25 20.64 -8.09
N PRO A 648 25.40 20.08 -8.98
CA PRO A 648 23.97 20.33 -8.91
C PRO A 648 23.39 19.89 -7.58
N ILE A 649 22.28 20.52 -7.16
CA ILE A 649 21.46 19.99 -6.07
C ILE A 649 20.69 18.78 -6.60
N MET A 650 20.81 17.65 -5.92
CA MET A 650 20.23 16.35 -6.26
C MET A 650 19.58 15.72 -5.04
N GLN A 651 18.63 14.81 -5.25
CA GLN A 651 18.07 14.06 -4.14
C GLN A 651 19.04 12.96 -3.72
N ASP A 652 19.26 12.86 -2.41
CA ASP A 652 19.97 11.76 -1.80
C ASP A 652 19.31 10.43 -2.13
N THR A 653 20.11 9.38 -2.25
CA THR A 653 19.59 8.04 -2.56
C THR A 653 19.75 7.10 -1.37
N THR A 654 18.86 6.11 -1.28
CA THR A 654 19.03 4.99 -0.35
C THR A 654 20.32 4.23 -0.65
N HIS A 655 20.84 3.46 0.32
CA HIS A 655 22.12 2.74 0.18
C HIS A 655 22.24 1.82 -1.08
N ASN A 656 21.11 1.39 -1.64
CA ASN A 656 21.06 0.60 -2.87
C ASN A 656 20.88 1.44 -4.17
N GLY A 657 20.81 2.77 -4.05
CA GLY A 657 20.63 3.73 -5.14
C GLY A 657 19.27 3.68 -5.85
N THR A 658 18.30 2.95 -5.30
CA THR A 658 17.04 2.64 -6.01
C THR A 658 15.93 3.66 -5.80
N ARG A 659 15.98 4.45 -4.72
CA ARG A 659 14.95 5.44 -4.35
C ARG A 659 15.58 6.70 -3.78
N GLY A 660 14.88 7.81 -3.94
CA GLY A 660 15.17 9.05 -3.23
C GLY A 660 14.95 8.88 -1.73
N ARG A 661 15.73 9.60 -0.92
CA ARG A 661 15.63 9.62 0.54
C ARG A 661 14.79 10.81 0.99
N ASP A 662 13.96 10.58 2.01
CA ASP A 662 13.12 11.58 2.65
C ASP A 662 13.36 11.60 4.16
N TYR A 663 13.20 12.76 4.79
CA TYR A 663 13.10 12.88 6.24
C TYR A 663 11.76 12.34 6.72
N LEU A 664 11.76 11.20 7.41
CA LEU A 664 10.54 10.52 7.86
C LEU A 664 10.17 10.82 9.32
N TYR A 665 10.97 11.60 10.04
CA TYR A 665 10.74 11.90 11.47
C TYR A 665 9.63 12.93 11.70
N GLY A 666 9.34 13.78 10.71
CA GLY A 666 8.26 14.75 10.75
C GLY A 666 8.37 15.73 9.59
N VAL A 667 7.68 16.85 9.68
CA VAL A 667 7.82 17.95 8.71
C VAL A 667 8.96 18.88 9.16
N PRO A 668 10.01 19.12 8.35
CA PRO A 668 11.07 20.06 8.69
C PRO A 668 10.51 21.47 8.91
N PHE A 669 10.81 22.08 10.05
CA PHE A 669 10.33 23.41 10.41
C PHE A 669 11.39 24.51 10.22
N PHE A 670 12.50 24.16 9.55
CA PHE A 670 13.64 25.00 9.21
C PHE A 670 13.98 24.81 7.73
N ASN A 671 14.69 25.78 7.13
CA ASN A 671 15.33 25.59 5.84
C ASN A 671 16.72 24.96 6.06
N TYR A 672 17.14 24.06 5.17
CA TYR A 672 18.44 23.40 5.23
C TYR A 672 19.26 23.71 3.98
N GLY A 673 20.57 23.74 4.13
CA GLY A 673 21.49 23.78 3.01
C GLY A 673 22.92 23.98 3.49
N LEU A 674 23.71 24.76 2.77
CA LEU A 674 25.14 24.89 3.02
C LEU A 674 25.67 26.33 2.96
N PHE A 675 26.86 26.52 3.50
CA PHE A 675 27.71 27.67 3.18
C PHE A 675 28.64 27.36 2.00
N PRO A 676 28.62 28.17 0.92
CA PRO A 676 29.47 27.93 -0.22
C PRO A 676 30.92 28.19 0.16
N GLN A 677 31.83 27.57 -0.58
CA GLN A 677 33.27 27.68 -0.38
C GLN A 677 33.75 27.20 1.00
N THR A 678 33.05 26.25 1.63
CA THR A 678 33.46 25.60 2.88
C THR A 678 33.63 24.10 2.66
N TRP A 679 34.42 23.43 3.49
CA TRP A 679 34.58 21.97 3.46
C TRP A 679 35.07 21.46 4.81
N GLU A 680 34.39 20.47 5.36
CA GLU A 680 34.72 19.80 6.61
C GLU A 680 35.72 18.66 6.36
N ASP A 681 36.99 18.95 6.60
CA ASP A 681 38.09 18.06 6.22
C ASP A 681 38.23 16.85 7.18
N PRO A 682 38.09 15.59 6.69
CA PRO A 682 38.20 14.40 7.54
C PRO A 682 39.57 14.20 8.19
N SER A 683 40.62 14.87 7.67
CA SER A 683 41.97 14.82 8.21
C SER A 683 42.15 15.70 9.45
N VAL A 684 41.27 16.68 9.67
CA VAL A 684 41.31 17.55 10.85
C VAL A 684 40.52 16.85 11.95
N LYS A 685 41.22 16.46 13.03
CA LYS A 685 40.61 15.73 14.13
C LYS A 685 40.30 16.65 15.31
N ASP A 686 39.13 16.48 15.91
CA ASP A 686 38.76 17.10 17.18
C ASP A 686 39.59 16.53 18.36
N GLU A 687 39.34 17.01 19.59
CA GLU A 687 40.01 16.50 20.80
C GLU A 687 39.75 15.02 21.07
N SER A 688 38.64 14.48 20.54
CA SER A 688 38.20 13.09 20.67
C SER A 688 38.74 12.19 19.55
N GLY A 689 39.39 12.75 18.53
CA GLY A 689 39.94 12.03 17.38
C GLY A 689 38.97 11.87 16.20
N ASN A 690 37.79 12.50 16.24
CA ASN A 690 36.78 12.46 15.17
C ASN A 690 37.14 13.47 14.08
N GLY A 691 36.97 13.12 12.79
CA GLY A 691 37.27 14.04 11.67
C GLY A 691 36.03 14.69 11.09
N GLY A 692 36.17 15.74 10.27
CA GLY A 692 35.01 16.28 9.53
C GLY A 692 34.32 15.23 8.66
N ASP A 693 33.03 15.45 8.37
CA ASP A 693 32.14 14.55 7.61
C ASP A 693 32.40 14.52 6.09
N ASN A 694 33.41 15.25 5.60
CA ASN A 694 33.80 15.34 4.20
C ASN A 694 32.82 16.12 3.32
N ASP A 695 31.93 16.93 3.88
CA ASP A 695 30.92 17.72 3.17
C ASP A 695 31.15 19.24 3.23
N PRO A 696 30.47 20.03 2.38
CA PRO A 696 30.32 21.47 2.62
C PRO A 696 29.64 21.69 3.97
N LEU A 697 30.01 22.77 4.67
CA LEU A 697 29.52 23.03 6.02
C LEU A 697 28.00 23.22 6.03
N ASP A 698 27.32 22.41 6.84
CA ASP A 698 25.87 22.35 6.92
C ASP A 698 25.25 23.52 7.68
N VAL A 699 24.13 24.02 7.18
CA VAL A 699 23.48 25.24 7.66
C VAL A 699 21.98 25.04 7.83
N ILE A 700 21.49 25.42 9.02
CA ILE A 700 20.09 25.39 9.38
C ILE A 700 19.60 26.83 9.59
N GLU A 701 18.71 27.28 8.69
CA GLU A 701 18.06 28.59 8.78
C GLU A 701 16.68 28.44 9.43
N ILE A 702 16.52 29.07 10.58
CA ILE A 702 15.37 28.88 11.50
C ILE A 702 14.30 29.98 11.35
N GLY A 703 14.26 30.65 10.21
CA GLY A 703 13.37 31.76 9.95
C GLY A 703 11.89 31.38 9.90
N SER A 704 11.03 32.39 9.89
CA SER A 704 9.58 32.19 9.76
C SER A 704 9.22 31.64 8.38
N LYS A 705 9.93 32.06 7.32
CA LYS A 705 9.57 31.81 5.91
C LYS A 705 10.12 30.49 5.35
N GLN A 706 9.39 29.93 4.39
CA GLN A 706 9.93 28.93 3.46
C GLN A 706 10.75 29.66 2.39
N LEU A 707 12.06 29.37 2.33
CA LEU A 707 12.96 29.90 1.32
C LEU A 707 13.02 28.91 0.14
N ALA A 708 13.17 29.42 -1.08
CA ALA A 708 13.15 28.57 -2.27
C ALA A 708 14.48 27.81 -2.46
N MET A 709 14.42 26.57 -2.96
CA MET A 709 15.61 25.78 -3.28
C MET A 709 16.48 26.51 -4.30
N GLY A 710 17.78 26.50 -4.06
CA GLY A 710 18.81 27.21 -4.83
C GLY A 710 18.89 28.71 -4.57
N SER A 711 18.02 29.29 -3.74
CA SER A 711 18.13 30.71 -3.38
C SER A 711 19.40 30.96 -2.55
N VAL A 712 20.03 32.11 -2.80
CA VAL A 712 21.21 32.59 -2.06
C VAL A 712 20.75 33.70 -1.13
N ASN A 713 20.81 33.45 0.17
CA ASN A 713 20.26 34.33 1.18
C ASN A 713 21.38 34.85 2.09
N PRO A 714 21.56 36.17 2.21
CA PRO A 714 22.41 36.74 3.24
C PRO A 714 21.85 36.42 4.63
N VAL A 715 22.67 35.76 5.46
CA VAL A 715 22.31 35.33 6.81
C VAL A 715 23.34 35.83 7.83
N LYS A 716 22.93 35.83 9.10
CA LYS A 716 23.83 35.95 10.24
C LYS A 716 23.83 34.67 11.06
N ILE A 717 24.98 34.38 11.67
CA ILE A 717 25.20 33.18 12.49
C ILE A 717 24.73 33.42 13.92
N LEU A 718 24.08 32.43 14.52
CA LEU A 718 23.61 32.43 15.90
C LEU A 718 24.44 31.51 16.80
N GLY A 719 24.96 30.41 16.25
CA GLY A 719 25.74 29.38 16.95
C GLY A 719 25.93 28.13 16.06
N SER A 720 26.51 27.07 16.62
CA SER A 720 26.68 25.75 15.97
C SER A 720 26.28 24.63 16.91
N LEU A 721 25.66 23.57 16.37
CA LEU A 721 25.47 22.28 17.03
C LEU A 721 26.37 21.25 16.36
N GLU A 722 27.08 20.47 17.18
CA GLU A 722 28.04 19.46 16.70
C GLU A 722 27.51 18.07 16.97
N LEU A 723 27.26 17.32 15.89
CA LEU A 723 26.89 15.91 15.95
C LEU A 723 28.13 15.05 15.76
N VAL A 724 28.17 13.91 16.47
CA VAL A 724 29.20 12.90 16.35
C VAL A 724 28.56 11.60 15.90
N ASP A 725 28.95 11.09 14.72
CA ASP A 725 28.48 9.81 14.17
C ASP A 725 29.68 9.01 13.67
N GLN A 726 29.90 7.81 14.22
CA GLN A 726 30.92 6.85 13.73
C GLN A 726 32.35 7.39 13.53
N GLY A 727 32.76 8.40 14.31
CA GLY A 727 34.09 9.01 14.21
C GLY A 727 34.16 10.22 13.27
N GLU A 728 33.00 10.69 12.80
CA GLU A 728 32.82 11.91 12.02
C GLU A 728 32.15 12.99 12.88
N VAL A 729 32.62 14.22 12.71
CA VAL A 729 32.08 15.47 13.25
C VAL A 729 31.29 16.12 12.14
N ASP A 730 30.04 16.43 12.45
CA ASP A 730 29.09 17.08 11.54
C ASP A 730 28.57 18.35 12.23
N HIS A 731 29.05 19.51 11.76
CA HIS A 731 28.65 20.81 12.31
C HIS A 731 27.41 21.36 11.62
N LYS A 732 26.32 21.51 12.39
CA LYS A 732 25.10 22.22 11.95
C LYS A 732 25.12 23.68 12.40
N ILE A 733 25.47 24.59 11.50
CA ILE A 733 25.50 26.03 11.79
C ILE A 733 24.08 26.59 11.84
N LEU A 734 23.71 27.21 12.96
CA LEU A 734 22.41 27.85 13.14
C LEU A 734 22.46 29.30 12.66
N VAL A 735 21.58 29.65 11.73
CA VAL A 735 21.56 30.97 11.10
C VAL A 735 20.15 31.57 11.02
N LEU A 736 20.08 32.87 10.81
CA LEU A 736 18.83 33.58 10.52
C LEU A 736 19.01 34.48 9.30
N SER A 737 18.07 34.42 8.36
CA SER A 737 18.02 35.32 7.21
C SER A 737 17.95 36.78 7.65
N LEU A 738 18.75 37.64 7.02
CA LEU A 738 18.67 39.09 7.25
C LEU A 738 17.33 39.70 6.77
N ALA A 739 16.60 38.98 5.92
CA ALA A 739 15.26 39.35 5.45
C ALA A 739 14.12 38.80 6.33
N ASP A 740 14.44 38.08 7.41
CA ASP A 740 13.47 37.61 8.37
C ASP A 740 12.89 38.78 9.19
N GLU A 741 11.61 38.70 9.52
CA GLU A 741 10.89 39.74 10.26
C GLU A 741 11.42 39.94 11.69
N ASP A 742 11.96 38.88 12.30
CA ASP A 742 12.54 38.90 13.63
C ASP A 742 14.06 39.07 13.60
N ALA A 743 14.67 39.31 12.43
CA ALA A 743 16.11 39.53 12.29
C ALA A 743 16.60 40.65 13.21
N GLY A 744 15.84 41.74 13.39
CA GLY A 744 16.22 42.81 14.32
C GLY A 744 16.24 42.41 15.80
N LYS A 745 15.54 41.34 16.19
CA LYS A 745 15.32 40.91 17.57
C LYS A 745 16.18 39.71 17.99
N ILE A 746 16.61 38.89 17.03
CA ILE A 746 17.34 37.64 17.26
C ILE A 746 18.79 37.82 16.79
N ASN A 747 19.75 37.95 17.72
CA ASN A 747 21.18 38.08 17.40
C ASN A 747 22.04 37.00 18.06
N SER A 748 21.42 36.10 18.82
CA SER A 748 22.08 35.01 19.53
C SER A 748 21.09 33.88 19.78
N VAL A 749 21.59 32.69 20.13
CA VAL A 749 20.73 31.57 20.57
C VAL A 749 19.86 31.93 21.79
N LYS A 750 20.35 32.80 22.68
CA LYS A 750 19.55 33.30 23.82
C LYS A 750 18.38 34.17 23.37
N ASP A 751 18.58 35.00 22.35
CA ASP A 751 17.49 35.78 21.77
C ASP A 751 16.50 34.89 21.04
N LEU A 752 16.97 33.86 20.35
CA LEU A 752 16.11 32.87 19.71
C LEU A 752 15.17 32.23 20.73
N GLN A 753 15.70 31.68 21.82
CA GLN A 753 14.87 31.04 22.86
C GLN A 753 13.85 32.01 23.47
N ARG A 754 14.19 33.30 23.55
CA ARG A 754 13.31 34.35 24.07
C ARG A 754 12.22 34.76 23.08
N VAL A 755 12.53 34.83 21.78
CA VAL A 755 11.61 35.32 20.73
C VAL A 755 10.76 34.19 20.16
N LYS A 756 11.32 33.00 19.98
CA LYS A 756 10.67 31.79 19.47
C LYS A 756 10.91 30.62 20.45
N PRO A 757 10.24 30.61 21.63
CA PRO A 757 10.47 29.58 22.64
C PRO A 757 10.14 28.18 22.12
N GLY A 758 10.95 27.18 22.50
CA GLY A 758 10.78 25.77 22.11
C GLY A 758 11.34 25.39 20.74
N VAL A 759 11.69 26.36 19.87
CA VAL A 759 12.27 26.07 18.55
C VAL A 759 13.62 25.36 18.65
N LEU A 760 14.46 25.78 19.59
CA LEU A 760 15.76 25.13 19.81
C LEU A 760 15.59 23.70 20.34
N ASP A 761 14.71 23.51 21.31
CA ASP A 761 14.46 22.20 21.91
C ASP A 761 13.92 21.22 20.85
N ALA A 762 12.99 21.69 20.00
CA ALA A 762 12.50 20.92 18.86
C ALA A 762 13.58 20.61 17.81
N LEU A 763 14.57 21.49 17.64
CA LEU A 763 15.66 21.30 16.69
C LEU A 763 16.67 20.28 17.20
N VAL A 764 17.02 20.34 18.48
CA VAL A 764 17.87 19.33 19.13
C VAL A 764 17.21 17.97 19.05
N ASP A 765 15.93 17.85 19.43
CA ASP A 765 15.16 16.60 19.31
C ASP A 765 15.14 16.06 17.87
N TRP A 766 14.86 16.92 16.89
CA TRP A 766 14.89 16.55 15.48
C TRP A 766 16.25 15.99 15.05
N LEU A 767 17.32 16.75 15.30
CA LEU A 767 18.68 16.37 14.89
C LEU A 767 19.15 15.09 15.59
N LYS A 768 18.69 14.84 16.81
CA LYS A 768 18.96 13.60 17.55
C LYS A 768 18.30 12.38 16.89
N ASN A 769 17.05 12.54 16.45
CA ASN A 769 16.17 11.42 16.16
C ASN A 769 15.85 11.19 14.67
N TYR A 770 16.21 12.11 13.77
CA TYR A 770 15.72 12.07 12.38
C TYR A 770 16.14 10.82 11.59
N LYS A 771 17.25 10.16 11.96
CA LYS A 771 17.77 8.95 11.32
C LYS A 771 17.10 7.66 11.84
N ILE A 772 16.38 7.70 12.96
CA ILE A 772 15.76 6.51 13.59
C ILE A 772 14.72 5.84 12.67
N PRO A 773 13.81 6.56 11.99
CA PRO A 773 12.86 5.95 11.06
C PRO A 773 13.53 5.18 9.90
N GLU A 774 14.79 5.50 9.59
CA GLU A 774 15.58 4.81 8.56
C GLU A 774 16.23 3.52 9.08
N GLY A 775 16.04 3.19 10.36
CA GLY A 775 16.65 2.04 11.04
C GLY A 775 18.06 2.29 11.56
N LYS A 776 18.50 3.56 11.63
CA LYS A 776 19.77 3.96 12.24
C LYS A 776 19.60 4.26 13.73
N SER A 777 20.71 4.34 14.46
CA SER A 777 20.71 4.79 15.86
C SER A 777 20.44 6.30 15.97
N GLU A 778 20.08 6.70 17.18
CA GLU A 778 20.05 8.10 17.60
C GLU A 778 21.44 8.75 17.41
N ASN A 779 21.48 10.02 16.98
CA ASN A 779 22.73 10.77 16.87
C ASN A 779 23.19 11.25 18.26
N GLU A 780 24.51 11.29 18.47
CA GLU A 780 25.11 11.85 19.68
C GLU A 780 25.56 13.29 19.43
N PHE A 781 25.42 14.16 20.44
CA PHE A 781 25.94 15.52 20.39
C PHE A 781 27.21 15.62 21.23
N ALA A 782 28.21 16.36 20.76
CA ALA A 782 29.33 16.75 21.62
C ALA A 782 28.85 17.66 22.78
N GLN A 783 27.84 18.49 22.50
CA GLN A 783 27.11 19.28 23.48
C GLN A 783 25.69 19.59 22.98
N GLU A 784 24.70 19.47 23.86
CA GLU A 784 23.28 19.71 23.50
C GLU A 784 22.91 21.20 23.43
N THR A 785 23.80 22.10 23.88
CA THR A 785 23.62 23.55 23.77
C THR A 785 24.47 24.11 22.63
N PRO A 786 23.91 24.92 21.72
CA PRO A 786 24.70 25.53 20.66
C PRO A 786 25.83 26.42 21.18
N THR A 787 26.91 26.48 20.41
CA THR A 787 28.03 27.41 20.66
C THR A 787 27.62 28.88 20.51
N SER A 788 28.51 29.80 20.86
CA SER A 788 28.34 31.22 20.53
C SER A 788 28.46 31.47 19.03
N ALA A 789 27.90 32.58 18.55
CA ALA A 789 28.06 33.00 17.16
C ALA A 789 29.53 33.16 16.76
N ASP A 790 30.38 33.71 17.65
CA ASP A 790 31.81 33.90 17.37
C ASP A 790 32.54 32.56 17.19
N ALA A 791 32.26 31.56 18.03
CA ALA A 791 32.84 30.22 17.90
C ALA A 791 32.38 29.52 16.62
N ALA A 792 31.10 29.69 16.25
CA ALA A 792 30.59 29.17 14.98
C ALA A 792 31.22 29.87 13.76
N ILE A 793 31.51 31.18 13.84
CA ILE A 793 32.23 31.91 12.79
C ILE A 793 33.66 31.37 12.63
N GLU A 794 34.34 31.01 13.71
CA GLU A 794 35.67 30.39 13.64
C GLU A 794 35.65 29.07 12.87
N ILE A 795 34.64 28.21 13.10
CA ILE A 795 34.42 26.97 12.33
C ILE A 795 34.23 27.26 10.85
N VAL A 796 33.38 28.24 10.49
CA VAL A 796 33.16 28.66 9.09
C VAL A 796 34.46 29.15 8.44
N GLN A 797 35.27 29.92 9.15
CA GLN A 797 36.55 30.41 8.63
C GLN A 797 37.59 29.30 8.47
N GLU A 798 37.60 28.32 9.37
CA GLU A 798 38.49 27.15 9.29
C GLU A 798 38.12 26.27 8.09
N THR A 799 36.86 25.88 7.97
CA THR A 799 36.35 25.09 6.85
C THR A 799 36.53 25.81 5.51
N HIS A 800 36.38 27.13 5.46
CA HIS A 800 36.72 27.92 4.27
C HIS A 800 38.21 27.83 3.90
N LYS A 801 39.12 27.90 4.88
CA LYS A 801 40.56 27.73 4.64
C LYS A 801 40.89 26.31 4.18
N ARG A 802 40.20 25.28 4.68
CA ARG A 802 40.36 23.89 4.20
C ARG A 802 39.89 23.76 2.76
N TRP A 803 38.72 24.29 2.42
CA TRP A 803 38.22 24.35 1.05
C TRP A 803 39.17 25.05 0.08
N GLN A 804 39.78 26.18 0.47
CA GLN A 804 40.78 26.86 -0.35
C GLN A 804 41.97 25.96 -0.69
N LYS A 805 42.47 25.21 0.29
CA LYS A 805 43.57 24.24 0.11
C LYS A 805 43.15 23.05 -0.76
N LEU A 806 41.92 22.55 -0.58
CA LEU A 806 41.34 21.51 -1.42
C LEU A 806 41.29 21.96 -2.89
N ARG A 807 40.75 23.15 -3.16
CA ARG A 807 40.67 23.76 -4.50
C ARG A 807 42.04 24.04 -5.12
N ALA A 808 43.04 24.37 -4.31
CA ALA A 808 44.42 24.56 -4.76
C ALA A 808 45.17 23.23 -5.03
N GLY A 809 44.58 22.07 -4.70
CA GLY A 809 45.22 20.77 -4.82
C GLY A 809 46.31 20.53 -3.76
N GLU A 810 46.30 21.29 -2.67
CA GLU A 810 47.22 21.11 -1.54
C GLU A 810 46.81 19.95 -0.62
N ILE A 811 45.53 19.55 -0.69
CA ILE A 811 44.95 18.43 0.05
C ILE A 811 44.41 17.43 -0.97
N SER A 812 44.83 16.18 -0.87
CA SER A 812 44.29 15.09 -1.70
C SER A 812 43.12 14.42 -0.98
N VAL A 813 41.97 14.35 -1.64
CA VAL A 813 40.82 13.53 -1.22
C VAL A 813 40.83 12.20 -1.99
N THR A 814 40.24 11.16 -1.39
CA THR A 814 40.08 9.85 -2.04
C THR A 814 38.88 9.80 -2.97
N ASP A 815 37.92 10.70 -2.77
CA ASP A 815 36.67 10.79 -3.51
C ASP A 815 36.84 11.57 -4.81
N ASP A 816 36.03 11.24 -5.81
CA ASP A 816 36.09 11.83 -7.16
C ASP A 816 35.37 13.20 -7.21
N PHE A 817 35.73 14.12 -6.31
CA PHE A 817 35.10 15.45 -6.26
C PHE A 817 35.33 16.25 -7.54
N TRP A 818 34.25 16.86 -8.04
CA TRP A 818 34.36 17.86 -9.10
C TRP A 818 34.81 19.18 -8.50
N LEU A 819 36.11 19.49 -8.65
CA LEU A 819 36.71 20.69 -8.07
C LEU A 819 36.97 21.82 -9.06
N ASN A 820 36.89 21.61 -10.39
CA ASN A 820 37.18 22.63 -11.41
C ASN A 820 36.50 22.38 -12.76
#